data_AF-D3D9P6-F1
#
_entry.id   AF-D3D9P6-F1
#
_cell.length_a   1.000
_cell.length_b   1.000
_cell.length_c   1.000
_cell.angle_alpha   90.00
_cell.angle_beta   90.00
_cell.angle_gamma   90.00
#
_symmetry.space_group_name_H-M   'P 1'
#
loop_
_entity.id
_entity.type
_entity.pdbx_description
1 polymer ?
#
loop_
_entity_poly.entity_id
_entity_poly.type
_entity_poly.pdbx_seq_one_letter_code
_entity_poly.pdbx_strand_id
1 'polypeptide(L)'
;MNAPWALAIGARLRERYGSEVQIMHTDDGVVARVPDAAEAPRAELVIFDPAEIEAIVRAEVGGSALFASRFRECASRSLLLPRRTPGRRTPLWQQRQRSAHLLSVAATFGDFPVVLETMRECLQDVYDVPALVGLMREVDARSLRVVEVETTAPSPFASSLLFGYVAAFMYDGDAPLAERRAQVLSLDSSLLAELLGETELRELIDPRVLERIVAELQRLVPERHARDAESAADLLRVLGDLSLEEAAARGVEHSWLESLERAGRAIRVRITGAERWVPVEDAGRLRDALGVALPVGVPAAFTELVRDPLGDLISRYARTHGPFESADVAGRFGLGVAVVEGVLERLTVEGRLVRGELHPDRAGEQWCDAGVLRSLRRRSLAALRKEVEAVPVRAMGEFLPAWQSVTTQRGRGVDGVLRAIEQLQGALVPASSLEQLVLPSRVSDYAPAMLDELCATGEVLWAGSGGLPGNDGWLTLVLAETAEDLLPQPDPDAAAGPTHRAILDALADGQALFFRGLSDRVGSLDDTGLVEDTALANALWDLVWAGLVTNDTLAALRVQLGAGHPAQASRRAPRGRVARLGRGRPAMPRRTGPPTVGGRWSLLPERESDPTRRAHALAEALLERHGIVTRGAVAAEHTPGGFAAVYRVLAAFEEAGRCRRGYFVESLGAAQFAVPGAVDRLRAIAAAQRDAADQPSWATSGQPNRAAAGPISMGAGLAGAGVAGGGMAGGGMAGGGMAGAGAGHVASARLAGGAGFGMPRPGQADARAVVLAAADPANPYGAALPWPPRPAAAGEGEGSGHRAGRKAGAVVVIVDGELVLYVERGGRTLLSWSDTAALLGPAVEALAQAVRAGALGRLTVEKADGVAVVGSGLGVALEAAGFHPTPRGLRLRA
;
A
#
# COMPACT_ATOMS: atom_id res chain seq x y z
N MET A 1 -44.06 -7.54 -2.54
CA MET A 1 -43.93 -9.00 -2.68
C MET A 1 -42.48 -9.44 -2.97
N ASN A 2 -41.80 -8.88 -3.96
CA ASN A 2 -40.44 -9.32 -4.35
C ASN A 2 -39.36 -9.07 -3.29
N ALA A 3 -39.47 -8.00 -2.50
CA ALA A 3 -38.51 -7.69 -1.43
C ALA A 3 -38.44 -8.76 -0.32
N PRO A 4 -39.55 -9.19 0.32
CA PRO A 4 -39.49 -10.29 1.29
C PRO A 4 -39.14 -11.63 0.63
N TRP A 5 -39.53 -11.86 -0.63
CA TRP A 5 -39.14 -13.06 -1.37
C TRP A 5 -37.62 -13.11 -1.60
N ALA A 6 -36.99 -11.99 -1.94
CA ALA A 6 -35.54 -11.88 -2.07
C ALA A 6 -34.81 -12.15 -0.75
N LEU A 7 -35.33 -11.72 0.40
CA LEU A 7 -34.74 -12.07 1.71
C LEU A 7 -34.71 -13.59 1.92
N ALA A 8 -35.82 -14.28 1.64
CA ALA A 8 -35.91 -15.73 1.77
C ALA A 8 -34.99 -16.46 0.78
N ILE A 9 -34.92 -16.00 -0.47
CA ILE A 9 -34.01 -16.54 -1.49
C ILE A 9 -32.55 -16.35 -1.06
N GLY A 10 -32.19 -15.17 -0.55
CA GLY A 10 -30.84 -14.86 -0.06
C GLY A 10 -30.43 -15.74 1.12
N ALA A 11 -31.34 -16.03 2.05
CA ALA A 11 -31.09 -16.94 3.17
C ALA A 11 -30.77 -18.36 2.68
N ARG A 12 -31.60 -18.92 1.79
CA ARG A 12 -31.41 -20.25 1.22
C ARG A 12 -30.14 -20.36 0.38
N LEU A 13 -29.80 -19.31 -0.37
CA LEU A 13 -28.56 -19.25 -1.15
C LEU A 13 -27.31 -19.21 -0.25
N ARG A 14 -27.34 -18.46 0.85
CA ARG A 14 -26.24 -18.46 1.84
C ARG A 14 -26.06 -19.83 2.48
N GLU A 15 -27.15 -20.51 2.84
CA GLU A 15 -27.10 -21.85 3.42
C GLU A 15 -26.52 -22.89 2.43
N ARG A 16 -26.92 -22.81 1.15
CA ARG A 16 -26.45 -23.75 0.11
C ARG A 16 -24.99 -23.55 -0.29
N TYR A 17 -24.52 -22.31 -0.40
CA TYR A 17 -23.19 -22.00 -0.95
C TYR A 17 -22.14 -21.62 0.11
N GLY A 18 -22.54 -21.39 1.37
CA GLY A 18 -21.62 -21.04 2.46
C GLY A 18 -20.95 -19.66 2.31
N SER A 19 -21.41 -18.83 1.36
CA SER A 19 -20.89 -17.51 1.06
C SER A 19 -22.01 -16.48 0.97
N GLU A 20 -21.72 -15.21 1.25
CA GLU A 20 -22.68 -14.13 1.02
C GLU A 20 -23.00 -14.02 -0.47
N VAL A 21 -24.30 -14.12 -0.79
CA VAL A 21 -24.81 -14.03 -2.16
C VAL A 21 -25.47 -12.67 -2.33
N GLN A 22 -25.06 -11.95 -3.38
CA GLN A 22 -25.60 -10.63 -3.67
C GLN A 22 -26.97 -10.77 -4.33
N ILE A 23 -28.00 -10.18 -3.74
CA ILE A 23 -29.36 -10.22 -4.23
C ILE A 23 -29.96 -8.82 -4.33
N MET A 24 -30.71 -8.58 -5.40
CA MET A 24 -31.47 -7.35 -5.63
C MET A 24 -32.90 -7.71 -6.02
N HIS A 25 -33.85 -6.86 -5.65
CA HIS A 25 -35.24 -6.95 -6.08
C HIS A 25 -35.67 -5.66 -6.79
N THR A 26 -36.57 -5.80 -7.75
CA THR A 26 -37.32 -4.71 -8.38
C THR A 26 -38.81 -5.07 -8.33
N ASP A 27 -39.67 -4.24 -8.95
CA ASP A 27 -41.09 -4.57 -9.11
C ASP A 27 -41.31 -5.75 -10.07
N ASP A 28 -40.41 -5.93 -11.04
CA ASP A 28 -40.53 -6.93 -12.11
C ASP A 28 -39.80 -8.25 -11.83
N GLY A 29 -39.01 -8.34 -10.75
CA GLY A 29 -38.36 -9.59 -10.38
C GLY A 29 -37.28 -9.51 -9.32
N VAL A 30 -36.56 -10.61 -9.16
CA VAL A 30 -35.43 -10.77 -8.23
C VAL A 30 -34.21 -11.25 -9.02
N VAL A 31 -33.07 -10.60 -8.79
CA VAL A 31 -31.78 -10.92 -9.42
C VAL A 31 -30.81 -11.36 -8.33
N ALA A 32 -30.24 -12.56 -8.48
CA ALA A 32 -29.25 -13.11 -7.56
C ALA A 32 -27.95 -13.44 -8.32
N ARG A 33 -26.81 -13.03 -7.76
CA ARG A 33 -25.48 -13.37 -8.30
C ARG A 33 -24.78 -14.37 -7.39
N VAL A 34 -24.68 -15.60 -7.86
CA VAL A 34 -23.91 -16.67 -7.22
C VAL A 34 -22.48 -16.71 -7.76
N PRO A 35 -21.48 -17.09 -6.93
CA PRO A 35 -20.15 -17.44 -7.41
C PRO A 35 -20.21 -18.53 -8.48
N ASP A 36 -19.19 -18.59 -9.35
CA ASP A 36 -19.08 -19.60 -10.43
C ASP A 36 -18.98 -21.01 -9.80
N ALA A 37 -20.14 -21.64 -9.63
CA ALA A 37 -20.30 -22.94 -8.98
C ALA A 37 -20.53 -24.02 -10.04
N ALA A 38 -20.08 -25.24 -9.77
CA ALA A 38 -20.17 -26.36 -10.71
C ALA A 38 -21.60 -26.78 -11.09
N GLU A 39 -22.62 -26.33 -10.35
CA GLU A 39 -24.03 -26.60 -10.65
C GLU A 39 -24.85 -25.30 -10.54
N ALA A 40 -25.65 -25.03 -11.58
CA ALA A 40 -26.49 -23.84 -11.64
C ALA A 40 -27.66 -23.91 -10.61
N PRO A 41 -28.10 -22.77 -10.06
CA PRO A 41 -29.26 -22.72 -9.18
C PRO A 41 -30.53 -23.14 -9.93
N ARG A 42 -31.26 -24.15 -9.42
CA ARG A 42 -32.55 -24.60 -10.01
C ARG A 42 -33.75 -23.87 -9.43
N ALA A 43 -34.90 -24.01 -10.07
CA ALA A 43 -36.17 -23.37 -9.68
C ALA A 43 -36.63 -23.68 -8.23
N GLU A 44 -36.19 -24.79 -7.65
CA GLU A 44 -36.48 -25.16 -6.25
C GLU A 44 -36.02 -24.09 -5.24
N LEU A 45 -34.99 -23.30 -5.58
CA LEU A 45 -34.46 -22.26 -4.70
C LEU A 45 -35.42 -21.09 -4.49
N VAL A 46 -36.34 -20.86 -5.43
CA VAL A 46 -37.32 -19.76 -5.35
C VAL A 46 -38.69 -20.21 -4.85
N ILE A 47 -38.91 -21.52 -4.68
CA ILE A 47 -40.16 -22.12 -4.21
C ILE A 47 -40.05 -22.45 -2.73
N PHE A 48 -40.98 -21.94 -1.90
CA PHE A 48 -40.99 -22.14 -0.46
C PHE A 48 -42.32 -22.77 -0.01
N ASP A 49 -42.30 -23.51 1.10
CA ASP A 49 -43.53 -23.96 1.74
C ASP A 49 -44.33 -22.73 2.24
N PRO A 50 -45.63 -22.62 1.91
CA PRO A 50 -46.48 -21.53 2.40
C PRO A 50 -46.53 -21.39 3.92
N ALA A 51 -46.34 -22.48 4.67
CA ALA A 51 -46.32 -22.47 6.13
C ALA A 51 -44.99 -21.94 6.71
N GLU A 52 -43.89 -21.99 5.93
CA GLU A 52 -42.55 -21.65 6.40
C GLU A 52 -42.09 -20.26 5.96
N ILE A 53 -42.55 -19.77 4.80
CA ILE A 53 -42.05 -18.52 4.20
C ILE A 53 -42.19 -17.29 5.12
N GLU A 54 -43.29 -17.19 5.88
CA GLU A 54 -43.48 -16.10 6.83
C GLU A 54 -42.44 -16.13 7.96
N ALA A 55 -42.13 -17.32 8.49
CA ALA A 55 -41.15 -17.47 9.56
C ALA A 55 -39.74 -17.10 9.08
N ILE A 56 -39.38 -17.50 7.86
CA ILE A 56 -38.09 -17.17 7.23
C ILE A 56 -37.96 -15.66 7.05
N VAL A 57 -38.96 -14.99 6.47
CA VAL A 57 -38.94 -13.53 6.27
C VAL A 57 -38.81 -12.80 7.61
N ARG A 58 -39.51 -13.26 8.64
CA ARG A 58 -39.45 -12.69 10.00
C ARG A 58 -38.07 -12.85 10.65
N ALA A 59 -37.38 -13.97 10.41
CA ALA A 59 -36.03 -14.18 10.92
C ALA A 59 -35.00 -13.27 10.22
N GLU A 60 -35.14 -13.07 8.91
CA GLU A 60 -34.14 -12.37 8.09
C GLU A 60 -34.30 -10.84 8.07
N VAL A 61 -35.52 -10.33 8.26
CA VAL A 61 -35.77 -8.89 8.15
C VAL A 61 -34.93 -8.06 9.12
N GLY A 62 -34.59 -8.58 10.31
CA GLY A 62 -33.76 -7.89 11.30
C GLY A 62 -32.34 -7.56 10.82
N GLY A 63 -31.79 -8.36 9.91
CA GLY A 63 -30.48 -8.12 9.29
C GLY A 63 -30.53 -7.22 8.04
N SER A 64 -31.71 -6.78 7.61
CA SER A 64 -31.89 -6.07 6.34
C SER A 64 -31.58 -4.56 6.44
N ALA A 65 -31.13 -3.97 5.33
CA ALA A 65 -30.94 -2.53 5.23
C ALA A 65 -32.24 -1.73 5.42
N LEU A 66 -33.40 -2.31 5.01
CA LEU A 66 -34.71 -1.72 5.23
C LEU A 66 -35.00 -1.58 6.73
N PHE A 67 -34.76 -2.64 7.50
CA PHE A 67 -34.98 -2.62 8.95
C PHE A 67 -34.11 -1.58 9.64
N ALA A 68 -32.83 -1.47 9.27
CA ALA A 68 -31.97 -0.42 9.80
C ALA A 68 -32.47 1.01 9.46
N SER A 69 -33.04 1.21 8.27
CA SER A 69 -33.62 2.50 7.87
C SER A 69 -34.92 2.81 8.64
N ARG A 70 -35.83 1.85 8.74
CA ARG A 70 -37.08 2.01 9.49
C ARG A 70 -36.83 2.18 10.98
N PHE A 71 -35.88 1.45 11.55
CA PHE A 71 -35.49 1.61 12.95
C PHE A 71 -35.04 3.04 13.26
N ARG A 72 -34.26 3.66 12.35
CA ARG A 72 -33.85 5.07 12.49
C ARG A 72 -35.06 6.01 12.47
N GLU A 73 -36.04 5.75 11.61
CA GLU A 73 -37.26 6.55 11.53
C GLU A 73 -38.13 6.38 12.78
N CYS A 74 -38.37 5.14 13.22
CA CYS A 74 -39.13 4.83 14.43
C CYS A 74 -38.45 5.44 15.68
N ALA A 75 -37.13 5.27 15.84
CA ALA A 75 -36.35 5.84 16.95
C ALA A 75 -36.34 7.39 16.96
N SER A 76 -36.38 7.99 15.77
CA SER A 76 -36.49 9.44 15.63
C SER A 76 -37.90 9.95 15.96
N ARG A 77 -38.94 9.21 15.54
CA ARG A 77 -40.35 9.52 15.77
C ARG A 77 -40.72 9.36 17.24
N SER A 78 -40.12 8.40 17.93
CA SER A 78 -40.27 8.18 19.38
C SER A 78 -39.41 9.11 20.25
N LEU A 79 -38.65 10.02 19.64
CA LEU A 79 -37.76 10.98 20.32
C LEU A 79 -36.67 10.34 21.21
N LEU A 80 -36.35 9.05 20.99
CA LEU A 80 -35.31 8.34 21.73
C LEU A 80 -33.89 8.72 21.30
N LEU A 81 -33.73 9.31 20.11
CA LEU A 81 -32.43 9.79 19.65
C LEU A 81 -32.10 11.13 20.33
N PRO A 82 -31.05 11.19 21.18
CA PRO A 82 -30.71 12.40 21.94
C PRO A 82 -30.37 13.55 20.98
N ARG A 83 -30.88 14.76 21.25
CA ARG A 83 -30.64 15.97 20.46
C ARG A 83 -29.64 16.88 21.19
N ARG A 84 -28.63 17.41 20.49
CA ARG A 84 -27.62 18.33 21.06
C ARG A 84 -28.17 19.75 21.29
N THR A 85 -29.17 20.17 20.52
CA THR A 85 -29.79 21.49 20.64
C THR A 85 -31.30 21.33 20.50
N PRO A 86 -32.10 21.67 21.52
CA PRO A 86 -33.55 21.71 21.40
C PRO A 86 -33.96 22.66 20.24
N GLY A 87 -34.78 22.19 19.31
CA GLY A 87 -35.32 23.01 18.20
C GLY A 87 -34.63 22.93 16.83
N ARG A 88 -33.49 22.23 16.67
CA ARG A 88 -32.85 22.01 15.36
C ARG A 88 -32.92 20.54 14.92
N ARG A 89 -33.20 20.30 13.62
CA ARG A 89 -33.13 18.96 13.02
C ARG A 89 -31.69 18.44 13.08
N THR A 90 -31.50 17.19 13.52
CA THR A 90 -30.18 16.55 13.58
C THR A 90 -29.74 16.17 12.15
N PRO A 91 -28.49 16.43 11.75
CA PRO A 91 -27.97 16.01 10.44
C PRO A 91 -28.14 14.49 10.24
N LEU A 92 -28.54 14.07 9.03
CA LEU A 92 -28.90 12.68 8.71
C LEU A 92 -27.78 11.67 9.02
N TRP A 93 -26.52 12.05 8.84
CA TRP A 93 -25.37 11.18 9.14
C TRP A 93 -25.21 10.91 10.65
N GLN A 94 -25.42 11.93 11.51
CA GLN A 94 -25.42 11.74 12.96
C GLN A 94 -26.61 10.92 13.43
N GLN A 95 -27.76 11.11 12.76
CA GLN A 95 -28.95 10.31 13.00
C GLN A 95 -28.69 8.83 12.67
N ARG A 96 -28.01 8.52 11.55
CA ARG A 96 -27.58 7.17 11.16
C ARG A 96 -26.64 6.54 12.18
N GLN A 97 -25.61 7.26 12.61
CA GLN A 97 -24.63 6.73 13.58
C GLN A 97 -25.29 6.42 14.94
N ARG A 98 -26.15 7.33 15.42
CA ARG A 98 -26.85 7.15 16.71
C ARG A 98 -27.89 6.05 16.65
N SER A 99 -28.66 5.95 15.55
CA SER A 99 -29.63 4.86 15.39
C SER A 99 -28.94 3.51 15.28
N ALA A 100 -27.80 3.43 14.59
CA ALA A 100 -27.02 2.18 14.49
C ALA A 100 -26.49 1.74 15.86
N HIS A 101 -25.94 2.66 16.65
CA HIS A 101 -25.49 2.34 18.02
C HIS A 101 -26.66 1.92 18.91
N LEU A 102 -27.79 2.65 18.87
CA LEU A 102 -28.99 2.27 19.62
C LEU A 102 -29.50 0.89 19.20
N LEU A 103 -29.50 0.58 17.90
CA LEU A 103 -29.92 -0.72 17.38
C LEU A 103 -29.01 -1.85 17.87
N SER A 104 -27.69 -1.65 17.88
CA SER A 104 -26.74 -2.67 18.36
C SER A 104 -26.97 -3.09 19.81
N VAL A 105 -27.48 -2.18 20.65
CA VAL A 105 -27.84 -2.48 22.04
C VAL A 105 -29.26 -3.03 22.11
N ALA A 106 -30.22 -2.38 21.44
CA ALA A 106 -31.63 -2.74 21.45
C ALA A 106 -31.91 -4.12 20.84
N ALA A 107 -31.09 -4.59 19.88
CA ALA A 107 -31.22 -5.92 19.29
C ALA A 107 -31.02 -7.06 20.32
N THR A 108 -30.37 -6.78 21.46
CA THR A 108 -30.22 -7.73 22.57
C THR A 108 -31.53 -7.91 23.36
N PHE A 109 -32.47 -6.97 23.22
CA PHE A 109 -33.75 -6.92 23.94
C PHE A 109 -34.90 -7.08 22.95
N GLY A 110 -35.34 -8.32 22.75
CA GLY A 110 -36.40 -8.64 21.77
C GLY A 110 -37.76 -7.98 22.06
N ASP A 111 -37.96 -7.50 23.27
CA ASP A 111 -39.15 -6.77 23.75
C ASP A 111 -39.01 -5.24 23.65
N PHE A 112 -37.90 -4.71 23.12
CA PHE A 112 -37.71 -3.27 23.00
C PHE A 112 -38.79 -2.65 22.08
N PRO A 113 -39.62 -1.70 22.56
CA PRO A 113 -40.81 -1.25 21.82
C PRO A 113 -40.53 -0.70 20.42
N VAL A 114 -39.38 -0.05 20.20
CA VAL A 114 -39.02 0.46 18.88
C VAL A 114 -38.54 -0.64 17.93
N VAL A 115 -37.92 -1.71 18.44
CA VAL A 115 -37.60 -2.90 17.63
C VAL A 115 -38.89 -3.57 17.19
N LEU A 116 -39.85 -3.76 18.11
CA LEU A 116 -41.17 -4.34 17.81
C LEU A 116 -41.96 -3.49 16.80
N GLU A 117 -42.00 -2.18 16.97
CA GLU A 117 -42.66 -1.28 16.02
C GLU A 117 -41.98 -1.29 14.64
N THR A 118 -40.65 -1.34 14.61
CA THR A 118 -39.90 -1.46 13.34
C THR A 118 -40.22 -2.76 12.64
N MET A 119 -40.27 -3.87 13.40
CA MET A 119 -40.62 -5.19 12.88
C MET A 119 -42.04 -5.19 12.31
N ARG A 120 -43.00 -4.58 13.02
CA ARG A 120 -44.38 -4.40 12.56
C ARG A 120 -44.43 -3.56 11.27
N GLU A 121 -43.79 -2.40 11.24
CA GLU A 121 -43.76 -1.50 10.08
C GLU A 121 -43.14 -2.20 8.85
N CYS A 122 -42.02 -2.92 9.02
CA CYS A 122 -41.40 -3.68 7.94
C CYS A 122 -42.31 -4.80 7.41
N LEU A 123 -42.90 -5.62 8.30
CA LEU A 123 -43.65 -6.81 7.90
C LEU A 123 -45.09 -6.54 7.47
N GLN A 124 -45.70 -5.44 7.92
CA GLN A 124 -47.12 -5.13 7.68
C GLN A 124 -47.33 -3.90 6.78
N ASP A 125 -46.48 -2.88 6.87
CA ASP A 125 -46.69 -1.63 6.11
C ASP A 125 -45.86 -1.58 4.82
N VAL A 126 -44.66 -2.18 4.83
CA VAL A 126 -43.76 -2.19 3.66
C VAL A 126 -43.83 -3.51 2.91
N TYR A 127 -43.76 -4.64 3.62
CA TYR A 127 -43.86 -5.95 3.01
C TYR A 127 -45.30 -6.43 2.96
N ASP A 128 -45.65 -7.03 1.82
CA ASP A 128 -46.87 -7.79 1.67
C ASP A 128 -46.55 -9.28 1.80
N VAL A 129 -46.35 -9.72 3.05
CA VAL A 129 -46.09 -11.13 3.38
C VAL A 129 -47.32 -12.01 3.11
N PRO A 130 -48.57 -11.58 3.38
CA PRO A 130 -49.75 -12.35 3.03
C PRO A 130 -49.85 -12.65 1.52
N ALA A 131 -49.54 -11.70 0.65
CA ALA A 131 -49.50 -11.94 -0.80
C ALA A 131 -48.40 -12.93 -1.19
N LEU A 132 -47.23 -12.87 -0.55
CA LEU A 132 -46.15 -13.84 -0.78
C LEU A 132 -46.56 -15.26 -0.35
N VAL A 133 -47.22 -15.41 0.79
CA VAL A 133 -47.79 -16.70 1.24
C VAL A 133 -48.85 -17.18 0.24
N GLY A 134 -49.70 -16.29 -0.26
CA GLY A 134 -50.68 -16.58 -1.31
C GLY A 134 -50.02 -17.10 -2.59
N LEU A 135 -48.95 -16.45 -3.07
CA LEU A 135 -48.17 -16.88 -4.23
C LEU A 135 -47.61 -18.29 -4.04
N MET A 136 -47.03 -18.59 -2.87
CA MET A 136 -46.52 -19.93 -2.57
C MET A 136 -47.65 -20.97 -2.57
N ARG A 137 -48.86 -20.64 -2.09
CA ARG A 137 -50.03 -21.54 -2.15
C ARG A 137 -50.48 -21.79 -3.59
N GLU A 138 -50.45 -20.78 -4.46
CA GLU A 138 -50.80 -20.95 -5.87
C GLU A 138 -49.79 -21.82 -6.62
N VAL A 139 -48.50 -21.73 -6.26
CA VAL A 139 -47.46 -22.62 -6.79
C VAL A 139 -47.67 -24.06 -6.29
N ASP A 140 -47.94 -24.24 -4.98
CA ASP A 140 -48.19 -25.56 -4.37
C ASP A 140 -49.47 -26.23 -4.92
N ALA A 141 -50.54 -25.45 -5.10
CA ALA A 141 -51.78 -25.87 -5.75
C ALA A 141 -51.65 -26.10 -7.27
N ARG A 142 -50.47 -25.83 -7.84
CA ARG A 142 -50.16 -25.91 -9.28
C ARG A 142 -51.05 -25.03 -10.16
N SER A 143 -51.66 -23.99 -9.60
CA SER A 143 -52.38 -22.96 -10.36
C SER A 143 -51.42 -21.92 -10.97
N LEU A 144 -50.22 -21.78 -10.40
CA LEU A 144 -49.14 -20.95 -10.93
C LEU A 144 -47.95 -21.83 -11.35
N ARG A 145 -47.52 -21.71 -12.62
CA ARG A 145 -46.44 -22.52 -13.19
C ARG A 145 -45.10 -21.79 -13.09
N VAL A 146 -44.10 -22.48 -12.54
CA VAL A 146 -42.70 -22.05 -12.57
C VAL A 146 -41.98 -22.78 -13.71
N VAL A 147 -41.21 -22.05 -14.52
CA VAL A 147 -40.47 -22.59 -15.67
C VAL A 147 -39.00 -22.20 -15.53
N GLU A 148 -38.12 -23.20 -15.61
CA GLU A 148 -36.68 -23.01 -15.63
C GLU A 148 -36.21 -22.89 -17.09
N VAL A 149 -35.47 -21.82 -17.39
CA VAL A 149 -34.91 -21.58 -18.73
C VAL A 149 -33.48 -21.11 -18.57
N GLU A 150 -32.55 -21.86 -19.14
CA GLU A 150 -31.15 -21.46 -19.27
C GLU A 150 -30.97 -20.78 -20.64
N THR A 151 -30.45 -19.55 -20.64
CA THR A 151 -30.22 -18.78 -21.86
C THR A 151 -28.74 -18.47 -22.03
N THR A 152 -28.25 -18.52 -23.27
CA THR A 152 -26.86 -18.17 -23.60
C THR A 152 -26.58 -16.67 -23.54
N ALA A 153 -27.64 -15.85 -23.53
CA ALA A 153 -27.61 -14.40 -23.34
C ALA A 153 -28.85 -13.94 -22.55
N PRO A 154 -28.82 -12.78 -21.86
CA PRO A 154 -29.98 -12.27 -21.13
C PRO A 154 -31.20 -12.05 -22.05
N SER A 155 -32.39 -12.47 -21.62
CA SER A 155 -33.63 -12.14 -22.32
C SER A 155 -33.94 -10.64 -22.21
N PRO A 156 -34.84 -10.07 -23.05
CA PRO A 156 -35.22 -8.65 -22.94
C PRO A 156 -35.71 -8.24 -21.54
N PHE A 157 -36.42 -9.14 -20.83
CA PHE A 157 -36.89 -8.88 -19.47
C PHE A 157 -35.74 -8.97 -18.46
N ALA A 158 -34.85 -9.94 -18.59
CA ALA A 158 -33.66 -10.06 -17.73
C ALA A 158 -32.70 -8.88 -17.93
N SER A 159 -32.55 -8.41 -19.17
CA SER A 159 -31.73 -7.25 -19.54
C SER A 159 -32.16 -5.97 -18.80
N SER A 160 -33.48 -5.69 -18.77
CA SER A 160 -34.04 -4.57 -18.02
C SER A 160 -33.75 -4.65 -16.51
N LEU A 161 -33.88 -5.85 -15.92
CA LEU A 161 -33.57 -6.10 -14.52
C LEU A 161 -32.07 -5.95 -14.19
N LEU A 162 -31.20 -6.40 -15.10
CA LEU A 162 -29.75 -6.26 -14.98
C LEU A 162 -29.33 -4.78 -15.07
N PHE A 163 -30.04 -3.95 -15.84
CA PHE A 163 -29.76 -2.51 -15.91
C PHE A 163 -30.03 -1.79 -14.57
N GLY A 164 -31.15 -2.09 -13.91
CA GLY A 164 -31.47 -1.57 -12.58
C GLY A 164 -30.45 -1.98 -11.53
N TYR A 165 -29.92 -3.21 -11.64
CA TYR A 165 -28.79 -3.69 -10.85
C TYR A 165 -27.55 -2.84 -11.12
N VAL A 166 -27.10 -2.73 -12.38
CA VAL A 166 -25.90 -1.98 -12.76
C VAL A 166 -25.96 -0.51 -12.32
N ALA A 167 -27.13 0.15 -12.40
CA ALA A 167 -27.31 1.52 -11.94
C ALA A 167 -27.17 1.65 -10.40
N ALA A 168 -27.79 0.74 -9.63
CA ALA A 168 -27.65 0.75 -8.17
C ALA A 168 -26.18 0.57 -7.72
N PHE A 169 -25.37 -0.16 -8.49
CA PHE A 169 -23.94 -0.38 -8.24
C PHE A 169 -23.04 0.75 -8.77
N MET A 170 -23.35 1.37 -9.92
CA MET A 170 -22.59 2.52 -10.42
C MET A 170 -22.72 3.77 -9.54
N TYR A 171 -23.85 3.91 -8.84
CA TYR A 171 -24.12 5.03 -7.93
C TYR A 171 -23.81 4.75 -6.46
N ASP A 172 -23.26 3.58 -6.11
CA ASP A 172 -22.66 3.34 -4.79
C ASP A 172 -21.27 4.01 -4.77
N GLY A 173 -21.28 5.30 -4.44
CA GLY A 173 -20.22 6.28 -4.77
C GLY A 173 -18.86 6.15 -4.09
N ASP A 174 -18.48 4.99 -3.55
CA ASP A 174 -17.22 4.82 -2.81
C ASP A 174 -16.28 3.71 -3.33
N ALA A 175 -16.60 3.04 -4.45
CA ALA A 175 -15.68 2.07 -5.06
C ALA A 175 -14.52 2.76 -5.83
N PRO A 176 -13.24 2.42 -5.56
CA PRO A 176 -12.09 2.89 -6.32
C PRO A 176 -12.23 2.62 -7.82
N LEU A 177 -11.65 3.47 -8.68
CA LEU A 177 -11.74 3.36 -10.15
C LEU A 177 -11.28 1.98 -10.68
N ALA A 178 -10.37 1.31 -9.99
CA ALA A 178 -9.90 -0.03 -10.33
C ALA A 178 -10.94 -1.13 -10.03
N GLU A 179 -11.71 -1.00 -8.94
CA GLU A 179 -12.87 -1.88 -8.68
C GLU A 179 -13.97 -1.63 -9.69
N ARG A 180 -14.24 -0.36 -10.04
CA ARG A 180 -15.17 -0.03 -11.14
C ARG A 180 -14.74 -0.66 -12.46
N ARG A 181 -13.47 -0.59 -12.84
CA ARG A 181 -12.93 -1.24 -14.06
C ARG A 181 -13.06 -2.77 -14.01
N ALA A 182 -12.70 -3.39 -12.89
CA ALA A 182 -12.84 -4.84 -12.71
C ALA A 182 -14.30 -5.32 -12.69
N GLN A 183 -15.23 -4.46 -12.25
CA GLN A 183 -16.67 -4.73 -12.20
C GLN A 183 -17.34 -4.51 -13.57
N VAL A 184 -16.99 -3.45 -14.30
CA VAL A 184 -17.41 -3.22 -15.70
C VAL A 184 -16.96 -4.38 -16.60
N LEU A 185 -15.75 -4.90 -16.38
CA LEU A 185 -15.24 -6.09 -17.06
C LEU A 185 -15.93 -7.41 -16.70
N SER A 186 -16.75 -7.42 -15.63
CA SER A 186 -17.56 -8.59 -15.24
C SER A 186 -18.97 -8.56 -15.83
N LEU A 187 -19.31 -7.53 -16.60
CA LEU A 187 -20.60 -7.38 -17.29
C LEU A 187 -20.53 -7.94 -18.72
N ASP A 188 -21.68 -8.39 -19.23
CA ASP A 188 -21.80 -8.93 -20.58
C ASP A 188 -21.74 -7.80 -21.62
N SER A 189 -20.74 -7.84 -22.50
CA SER A 189 -20.34 -6.73 -23.37
C SER A 189 -21.25 -6.51 -24.58
N SER A 190 -22.15 -7.44 -24.90
CA SER A 190 -23.16 -7.25 -25.97
C SER A 190 -24.13 -6.11 -25.62
N LEU A 191 -24.50 -6.03 -24.34
CA LEU A 191 -25.43 -5.04 -23.78
C LEU A 191 -24.79 -3.64 -23.62
N LEU A 192 -23.49 -3.60 -23.34
CA LEU A 192 -22.73 -2.34 -23.27
C LEU A 192 -22.38 -1.81 -24.66
N ALA A 193 -22.07 -2.67 -25.63
CA ALA A 193 -21.77 -2.29 -27.01
C ALA A 193 -22.99 -1.67 -27.73
N GLU A 194 -24.21 -2.13 -27.44
CA GLU A 194 -25.45 -1.56 -27.97
C GLU A 194 -25.75 -0.13 -27.46
N LEU A 195 -25.21 0.25 -26.29
CA LEU A 195 -25.58 1.48 -25.58
C LEU A 195 -24.46 2.52 -25.45
N LEU A 196 -23.18 2.13 -25.49
CA LEU A 196 -22.02 3.02 -25.26
C LEU A 196 -21.08 3.17 -26.47
N GLY A 197 -21.33 2.42 -27.55
CA GLY A 197 -20.46 2.42 -28.73
C GLY A 197 -19.17 1.62 -28.54
N GLU A 198 -18.60 1.16 -29.66
CA GLU A 198 -17.51 0.17 -29.74
C GLU A 198 -16.15 0.63 -29.15
N THR A 199 -16.07 1.87 -28.66
CA THR A 199 -14.82 2.61 -28.36
C THR A 199 -14.10 2.25 -27.05
N GLU A 200 -14.70 1.48 -26.13
CA GLU A 200 -14.15 1.29 -24.76
C GLU A 200 -13.32 0.00 -24.56
N LEU A 201 -13.27 -0.92 -25.53
CA LEU A 201 -12.64 -2.24 -25.36
C LEU A 201 -11.11 -2.20 -25.30
N ARG A 202 -10.48 -1.31 -26.06
CA ARG A 202 -9.01 -1.15 -26.13
C ARG A 202 -8.40 -0.74 -24.78
N GLU A 203 -9.11 0.05 -23.98
CA GLU A 203 -8.61 0.60 -22.71
C GLU A 203 -8.55 -0.44 -21.59
N LEU A 204 -9.17 -1.60 -21.81
CA LEU A 204 -9.31 -2.66 -20.82
C LEU A 204 -8.31 -3.82 -21.01
N ILE A 205 -7.53 -3.80 -22.09
CA ILE A 205 -6.57 -4.84 -22.43
C ILE A 205 -5.16 -4.38 -22.03
N ASP A 206 -4.51 -5.13 -21.15
CA ASP A 206 -3.12 -4.86 -20.77
C ASP A 206 -2.17 -5.21 -21.94
N PRO A 207 -1.33 -4.26 -22.42
CA PRO A 207 -0.43 -4.49 -23.54
C PRO A 207 0.59 -5.62 -23.30
N ARG A 208 1.09 -5.78 -22.06
CA ARG A 208 2.08 -6.82 -21.72
C ARG A 208 1.43 -8.20 -21.72
N VAL A 209 0.17 -8.28 -21.28
CA VAL A 209 -0.61 -9.53 -21.34
C VAL A 209 -0.87 -9.92 -22.79
N LEU A 210 -1.21 -8.95 -23.65
CA LEU A 210 -1.39 -9.18 -25.08
C LEU A 210 -0.13 -9.73 -25.74
N GLU A 211 1.01 -9.05 -25.58
CA GLU A 211 2.30 -9.47 -26.13
C GLU A 211 2.65 -10.91 -25.71
N ARG A 212 2.48 -11.22 -24.42
CA ARG A 212 2.77 -12.55 -23.88
C ARG A 212 1.85 -13.63 -24.44
N ILE A 213 0.55 -13.37 -24.53
CA ILE A 213 -0.41 -14.33 -25.09
C ILE A 213 -0.13 -14.57 -26.57
N VAL A 214 0.12 -13.52 -27.34
CA VAL A 214 0.48 -13.65 -28.76
C VAL A 214 1.76 -14.48 -28.91
N ALA A 215 2.79 -14.23 -28.11
CA ALA A 215 4.01 -15.04 -28.12
C ALA A 215 3.76 -16.52 -27.75
N GLU A 216 2.87 -16.80 -26.79
CA GLU A 216 2.48 -18.16 -26.40
C GLU A 216 1.69 -18.89 -27.50
N LEU A 217 0.73 -18.21 -28.14
CA LEU A 217 -0.06 -18.74 -29.25
C LEU A 217 0.83 -19.00 -30.48
N GLN A 218 1.75 -18.09 -30.76
CA GLN A 218 2.74 -18.20 -31.84
C GLN A 218 3.90 -19.14 -31.50
N ARG A 219 3.96 -19.70 -30.27
CA ARG A 219 5.01 -20.63 -29.82
C ARG A 219 6.43 -20.03 -29.86
N LEU A 220 6.54 -18.72 -29.70
CA LEU A 220 7.83 -17.99 -29.69
C LEU A 220 8.52 -18.03 -28.33
N VAL A 221 7.79 -18.35 -27.26
CA VAL A 221 8.35 -18.43 -25.91
C VAL A 221 9.27 -19.65 -25.78
N PRO A 222 10.47 -19.54 -25.16
CA PRO A 222 11.43 -20.64 -25.08
C PRO A 222 10.88 -21.95 -24.53
N GLU A 223 9.93 -21.93 -23.58
CA GLU A 223 9.36 -23.18 -23.04
C GLU A 223 8.49 -23.93 -24.07
N ARG A 224 8.05 -23.25 -25.13
CA ARG A 224 7.17 -23.75 -26.20
C ARG A 224 7.91 -24.07 -27.51
N HIS A 225 9.24 -23.89 -27.56
CA HIS A 225 10.04 -24.21 -28.75
C HIS A 225 10.03 -25.71 -29.06
N ALA A 226 10.14 -26.05 -30.35
CA ALA A 226 10.29 -27.44 -30.76
C ALA A 226 11.63 -28.01 -30.26
N ARG A 227 11.60 -29.27 -29.83
CA ARG A 227 12.79 -29.97 -29.31
C ARG A 227 13.27 -31.08 -30.22
N ASP A 228 12.40 -31.55 -31.11
CA ASP A 228 12.64 -32.64 -32.05
C ASP A 228 11.72 -32.51 -33.28
N ALA A 229 11.89 -33.43 -34.23
CA ALA A 229 11.09 -33.47 -35.46
C ALA A 229 9.60 -33.74 -35.22
N GLU A 230 9.23 -34.46 -34.16
CA GLU A 230 7.82 -34.67 -33.80
C GLU A 230 7.16 -33.38 -33.31
N SER A 231 7.86 -32.65 -32.43
CA SER A 231 7.44 -31.33 -31.96
C SER A 231 7.30 -30.35 -33.13
N ALA A 232 8.18 -30.43 -34.13
CA ALA A 232 8.09 -29.62 -35.35
C ALA A 232 6.86 -29.97 -36.21
N ALA A 233 6.50 -31.26 -36.32
CA ALA A 233 5.28 -31.68 -37.01
C ALA A 233 4.02 -31.17 -36.28
N ASP A 234 4.01 -31.21 -34.94
CA ASP A 234 2.92 -30.66 -34.14
C ASP A 234 2.81 -29.13 -34.27
N LEU A 235 3.93 -28.41 -34.37
CA LEU A 235 3.92 -26.97 -34.65
C LEU A 235 3.25 -26.67 -35.99
N LEU A 236 3.61 -27.39 -37.06
CA LEU A 236 3.01 -27.26 -38.38
C LEU A 236 1.50 -27.55 -38.35
N ARG A 237 1.08 -28.57 -37.59
CA ARG A 237 -0.35 -28.90 -37.43
C ARG A 237 -1.15 -27.81 -36.72
N VAL A 238 -0.56 -27.15 -35.70
CA VAL A 238 -1.23 -26.11 -34.91
C VAL A 238 -1.23 -24.75 -35.61
N LEU A 239 -0.08 -24.32 -36.12
CA LEU A 239 0.12 -23.00 -36.72
C LEU A 239 -0.28 -22.95 -38.20
N GLY A 240 -0.12 -24.06 -38.92
CA GLY A 240 -0.30 -24.11 -40.37
C GLY A 240 1.01 -23.84 -41.11
N ASP A 241 0.99 -22.90 -42.05
CA ASP A 241 2.13 -22.61 -42.92
C ASP A 241 3.23 -21.83 -42.19
N LEU A 242 4.48 -22.28 -42.33
CA LEU A 242 5.66 -21.61 -41.77
C LEU A 242 6.73 -21.42 -42.85
N SER A 243 7.34 -20.23 -42.89
CA SER A 243 8.61 -20.05 -43.61
C SER A 243 9.77 -20.68 -42.83
N LEU A 244 10.93 -20.82 -43.48
CA LEU A 244 12.14 -21.30 -42.84
C LEU A 244 12.54 -20.41 -41.63
N GLU A 245 12.45 -19.09 -41.79
CA GLU A 245 12.79 -18.11 -40.74
C GLU A 245 11.82 -18.20 -39.56
N GLU A 246 10.52 -18.33 -39.84
CA GLU A 246 9.50 -18.51 -38.80
C GLU A 246 9.67 -19.82 -38.04
N ALA A 247 10.02 -20.91 -38.74
CA ALA A 247 10.30 -22.19 -38.10
C ALA A 247 11.54 -22.09 -37.18
N ALA A 248 12.61 -21.44 -37.65
CA ALA A 248 13.84 -21.23 -36.87
C ALA A 248 13.58 -20.39 -35.62
N ALA A 249 12.75 -19.35 -35.69
CA ALA A 249 12.35 -18.53 -34.54
C ALA A 249 11.62 -19.32 -33.42
N ARG A 250 11.12 -20.53 -33.73
CA ARG A 250 10.43 -21.44 -32.82
C ARG A 250 11.29 -22.65 -32.42
N GLY A 251 12.60 -22.59 -32.71
CA GLY A 251 13.57 -23.64 -32.38
C GLY A 251 13.56 -24.84 -33.33
N VAL A 252 12.92 -24.74 -34.50
CA VAL A 252 12.90 -25.84 -35.48
C VAL A 252 14.18 -25.81 -36.31
N GLU A 253 14.93 -26.92 -36.31
CA GLU A 253 16.06 -27.10 -37.22
C GLU A 253 15.58 -27.41 -38.64
N HIS A 254 16.30 -26.89 -39.65
CA HIS A 254 15.97 -27.15 -41.05
C HIS A 254 15.98 -28.65 -41.41
N SER A 255 16.93 -29.39 -40.83
CA SER A 255 17.08 -30.85 -40.99
C SER A 255 15.83 -31.63 -40.61
N TRP A 256 15.07 -31.16 -39.62
CA TRP A 256 13.84 -31.80 -39.15
C TRP A 256 12.71 -31.62 -40.17
N LEU A 257 12.58 -30.44 -40.77
CA LEU A 257 11.60 -30.17 -41.82
C LEU A 257 11.85 -31.04 -43.06
N GLU A 258 13.10 -31.16 -43.49
CA GLU A 258 13.46 -32.07 -44.59
C GLU A 258 13.16 -33.54 -44.26
N SER A 259 13.33 -33.94 -43.00
CA SER A 259 12.99 -35.29 -42.55
C SER A 259 11.49 -35.55 -42.59
N LEU A 260 10.68 -34.57 -42.20
CA LEU A 260 9.22 -34.66 -42.29
C LEU A 260 8.73 -34.69 -43.74
N GLU A 261 9.39 -33.98 -44.65
CA GLU A 261 9.13 -34.05 -46.09
C GLU A 261 9.39 -35.44 -46.65
N ARG A 262 10.57 -36.00 -46.36
CA ARG A 262 10.97 -37.34 -46.80
C ARG A 262 10.03 -38.42 -46.25
N ALA A 263 9.48 -38.22 -45.05
CA ALA A 263 8.50 -39.11 -44.44
C ALA A 263 7.07 -38.89 -44.96
N GLY A 264 6.83 -37.91 -45.83
CA GLY A 264 5.50 -37.59 -46.38
C GLY A 264 4.54 -36.94 -45.37
N ARG A 265 5.05 -36.32 -44.30
CA ARG A 265 4.26 -35.67 -43.24
C ARG A 265 4.17 -34.16 -43.40
N ALA A 266 5.11 -33.55 -44.12
CA ALA A 266 5.09 -32.14 -44.47
C ALA A 266 5.31 -31.96 -45.97
N ILE A 267 4.82 -30.86 -46.53
CA ILE A 267 4.99 -30.51 -47.94
C ILE A 267 5.53 -29.08 -48.07
N ARG A 268 6.32 -28.84 -49.11
CA ARG A 268 6.72 -27.51 -49.55
C ARG A 268 5.75 -26.99 -50.59
N VAL A 269 5.23 -25.80 -50.35
CA VAL A 269 4.33 -25.10 -51.28
C VAL A 269 4.75 -23.64 -51.44
N ARG A 270 4.31 -23.01 -52.52
CA ARG A 270 4.46 -21.56 -52.71
C ARG A 270 3.15 -20.86 -52.40
N ILE A 271 3.16 -20.01 -51.39
CA ILE A 271 2.07 -19.08 -51.05
C ILE A 271 2.65 -17.68 -51.25
N THR A 272 1.94 -16.83 -52.01
CA THR A 272 2.39 -15.45 -52.32
C THR A 272 3.82 -15.33 -52.86
N GLY A 273 4.31 -16.36 -53.56
CA GLY A 273 5.65 -16.40 -54.13
C GLY A 273 6.76 -16.82 -53.14
N ALA A 274 6.46 -16.97 -51.85
CA ALA A 274 7.39 -17.47 -50.83
C ALA A 274 7.22 -18.98 -50.64
N GLU A 275 8.33 -19.69 -50.41
CA GLU A 275 8.28 -21.10 -50.02
C GLU A 275 7.85 -21.24 -48.56
N ARG A 276 6.84 -22.08 -48.33
CA ARG A 276 6.26 -22.37 -47.01
C ARG A 276 6.20 -23.87 -46.79
N TRP A 277 6.49 -24.27 -45.56
CA TRP A 277 6.33 -25.62 -45.05
C TRP A 277 4.95 -25.76 -44.42
N VAL A 278 4.22 -26.81 -44.80
CA VAL A 278 2.84 -27.04 -44.39
C VAL A 278 2.66 -28.52 -44.04
N PRO A 279 1.82 -28.88 -43.05
CA PRO A 279 1.46 -30.28 -42.83
C PRO A 279 0.75 -30.88 -44.06
N VAL A 280 1.02 -32.15 -44.38
CA VAL A 280 0.46 -32.82 -45.57
C VAL A 280 -1.08 -32.86 -45.55
N GLU A 281 -1.68 -32.86 -44.36
CA GLU A 281 -3.12 -32.91 -44.12
C GLU A 281 -3.86 -31.65 -44.59
N ASP A 282 -3.14 -30.55 -44.86
CA ASP A 282 -3.71 -29.30 -45.36
C ASP A 282 -3.60 -29.15 -46.88
N ALA A 283 -3.05 -30.14 -47.58
CA ALA A 283 -2.88 -30.10 -49.03
C ALA A 283 -4.19 -29.76 -49.77
N GLY A 284 -5.28 -30.47 -49.46
CA GLY A 284 -6.61 -30.20 -50.02
C GLY A 284 -7.13 -28.80 -49.68
N ARG A 285 -6.97 -28.36 -48.42
CA ARG A 285 -7.40 -27.01 -47.97
C ARG A 285 -6.69 -25.91 -48.75
N LEU A 286 -5.36 -26.00 -48.92
CA LEU A 286 -4.59 -24.99 -49.64
C LEU A 286 -4.85 -24.98 -51.14
N ARG A 287 -5.02 -26.15 -51.76
CA ARG A 287 -5.40 -26.26 -53.16
C ARG A 287 -6.76 -25.60 -53.41
N ASP A 288 -7.75 -25.93 -52.58
CA ASP A 288 -9.13 -25.52 -52.79
C ASP A 288 -9.37 -24.05 -52.38
N ALA A 289 -8.68 -23.55 -51.34
CA ALA A 289 -8.81 -22.15 -50.90
C ALA A 289 -7.93 -21.16 -51.69
N LEU A 290 -6.69 -21.54 -51.99
CA LEU A 290 -5.67 -20.62 -52.52
C LEU A 290 -5.21 -20.96 -53.94
N GLY A 291 -5.64 -22.09 -54.52
CA GLY A 291 -5.19 -22.52 -55.84
C GLY A 291 -3.72 -22.96 -55.88
N VAL A 292 -3.16 -23.36 -54.73
CA VAL A 292 -1.74 -23.73 -54.61
C VAL A 292 -1.45 -25.02 -55.36
N ALA A 293 -0.36 -25.01 -56.15
CA ALA A 293 0.15 -26.20 -56.82
C ALA A 293 0.80 -27.14 -55.81
N LEU A 294 0.24 -28.34 -55.65
CA LEU A 294 0.75 -29.36 -54.74
C LEU A 294 1.93 -30.13 -55.35
N PRO A 295 2.93 -30.54 -54.56
CA PRO A 295 4.03 -31.36 -55.04
C PRO A 295 3.56 -32.77 -55.43
N VAL A 296 4.35 -33.43 -56.28
CA VAL A 296 4.08 -34.81 -56.69
C VAL A 296 4.27 -35.78 -55.51
N GLY A 297 3.36 -36.73 -55.33
CA GLY A 297 3.44 -37.76 -54.28
C GLY A 297 2.53 -37.54 -53.06
N VAL A 298 1.67 -36.51 -53.04
CA VAL A 298 0.67 -36.34 -51.98
C VAL A 298 -0.44 -37.42 -52.11
N PRO A 299 -0.72 -38.20 -51.04
CA PRO A 299 -1.79 -39.20 -51.06
C PRO A 299 -3.17 -38.62 -51.34
N ALA A 300 -3.99 -39.34 -52.12
CA ALA A 300 -5.33 -38.89 -52.52
C ALA A 300 -6.25 -38.54 -51.34
N ALA A 301 -6.10 -39.25 -50.21
CA ALA A 301 -6.86 -39.00 -48.98
C ALA A 301 -6.69 -37.57 -48.43
N PHE A 302 -5.54 -36.93 -48.66
CA PHE A 302 -5.29 -35.55 -48.23
C PHE A 302 -5.71 -34.49 -49.27
N THR A 303 -6.28 -34.93 -50.39
CA THR A 303 -6.74 -34.07 -51.50
C THR A 303 -8.24 -34.13 -51.73
N GLU A 304 -8.98 -34.80 -50.83
CA GLU A 304 -10.44 -34.82 -50.82
C GLU A 304 -11.02 -33.41 -50.60
N LEU A 305 -12.21 -33.17 -51.14
CA LEU A 305 -12.83 -31.85 -51.16
C LEU A 305 -13.27 -31.44 -49.74
N VAL A 306 -12.79 -30.29 -49.28
CA VAL A 306 -13.15 -29.74 -47.97
C VAL A 306 -14.36 -28.81 -48.11
N ARG A 307 -15.29 -28.85 -47.14
CA ARG A 307 -16.54 -28.07 -47.21
C ARG A 307 -16.33 -26.55 -47.16
N ASP A 308 -15.45 -26.08 -46.29
CA ASP A 308 -15.13 -24.65 -46.13
C ASP A 308 -13.61 -24.43 -45.96
N PRO A 309 -12.82 -24.62 -47.04
CA PRO A 309 -11.36 -24.60 -46.95
C PRO A 309 -10.82 -23.22 -46.56
N LEU A 310 -11.47 -22.14 -47.02
CA LEU A 310 -11.05 -20.77 -46.71
C LEU A 310 -11.42 -20.38 -45.26
N GLY A 311 -12.62 -20.72 -44.80
CA GLY A 311 -13.02 -20.49 -43.41
C GLY A 311 -12.17 -21.28 -42.41
N ASP A 312 -11.74 -22.50 -42.75
CA ASP A 312 -10.83 -23.29 -41.94
C ASP A 312 -9.45 -22.64 -41.78
N LEU A 313 -8.86 -22.13 -42.87
CA LEU A 313 -7.57 -21.44 -42.85
C LEU A 313 -7.64 -20.14 -42.04
N ILE A 314 -8.65 -19.31 -42.29
CA ILE A 314 -8.84 -18.04 -41.57
C ILE A 314 -9.13 -18.30 -40.08
N SER A 315 -9.94 -19.31 -39.75
CA SER A 315 -10.19 -19.65 -38.35
C SER A 315 -8.93 -20.18 -37.64
N ARG A 316 -8.06 -20.93 -38.33
CA ARG A 316 -6.78 -21.33 -37.74
C ARG A 316 -5.86 -20.11 -37.52
N TYR A 317 -5.81 -19.20 -38.49
CA TYR A 317 -5.08 -17.95 -38.34
C TYR A 317 -5.57 -17.17 -37.10
N ALA A 318 -6.88 -16.98 -36.96
CA ALA A 318 -7.45 -16.26 -35.83
C ALA A 318 -7.16 -16.91 -34.46
N ARG A 319 -7.14 -18.25 -34.37
CA ARG A 319 -6.82 -18.97 -33.11
C ARG A 319 -5.36 -18.87 -32.69
N THR A 320 -4.47 -18.51 -33.61
CA THR A 320 -3.02 -18.47 -33.37
C THR A 320 -2.48 -17.04 -33.27
N HIS A 321 -3.28 -16.04 -33.63
CA HIS A 321 -2.92 -14.63 -33.58
C HIS A 321 -3.75 -13.90 -32.52
N GLY A 322 -3.27 -12.72 -32.10
CA GLY A 322 -4.06 -11.77 -31.31
C GLY A 322 -5.05 -11.02 -32.20
N PRO A 323 -5.56 -9.85 -31.77
CA PRO A 323 -6.32 -8.95 -32.64
C PRO A 323 -5.55 -8.65 -33.95
N PHE A 324 -6.22 -8.79 -35.09
CA PHE A 324 -5.64 -8.59 -36.42
C PHE A 324 -6.59 -7.81 -37.35
N GLU A 325 -6.05 -7.23 -38.42
CA GLU A 325 -6.81 -6.53 -39.45
C GLU A 325 -7.06 -7.43 -40.67
N SER A 326 -8.10 -7.14 -41.46
CA SER A 326 -8.41 -7.88 -42.69
C SER A 326 -7.23 -7.93 -43.67
N ALA A 327 -6.42 -6.86 -43.70
CA ALA A 327 -5.23 -6.74 -44.53
C ALA A 327 -4.11 -7.74 -44.14
N ASP A 328 -3.98 -8.08 -42.86
CA ASP A 328 -2.94 -9.00 -42.38
C ASP A 328 -3.15 -10.42 -42.95
N VAL A 329 -4.40 -10.90 -42.90
CA VAL A 329 -4.79 -12.22 -43.43
C VAL A 329 -4.73 -12.23 -44.95
N ALA A 330 -5.20 -11.16 -45.60
CA ALA A 330 -5.13 -10.99 -47.05
C ALA A 330 -3.68 -11.06 -47.54
N GLY A 331 -2.77 -10.36 -46.87
CA GLY A 331 -1.33 -10.39 -47.16
C GLY A 331 -0.70 -11.76 -46.91
N ARG A 332 -1.08 -12.46 -45.82
CA ARG A 332 -0.54 -13.79 -45.49
C ARG A 332 -0.86 -14.81 -46.59
N PHE A 333 -2.11 -14.86 -47.05
CA PHE A 333 -2.58 -15.89 -47.98
C PHE A 333 -2.67 -15.45 -49.45
N GLY A 334 -2.43 -14.17 -49.76
CA GLY A 334 -2.49 -13.64 -51.12
C GLY A 334 -3.90 -13.46 -51.65
N LEU A 335 -4.84 -13.16 -50.76
CA LEU A 335 -6.26 -13.01 -51.07
C LEU A 335 -6.64 -11.53 -51.19
N GLY A 336 -7.74 -11.25 -51.89
CA GLY A 336 -8.33 -9.91 -51.88
C GLY A 336 -8.97 -9.61 -50.51
N VAL A 337 -8.78 -8.40 -49.99
CA VAL A 337 -9.32 -7.98 -48.68
C VAL A 337 -10.84 -8.21 -48.60
N ALA A 338 -11.60 -7.87 -49.65
CA ALA A 338 -13.04 -8.07 -49.69
C ALA A 338 -13.47 -9.55 -49.58
N VAL A 339 -12.66 -10.49 -50.09
CA VAL A 339 -12.92 -11.94 -49.98
C VAL A 339 -12.73 -12.40 -48.54
N VAL A 340 -11.68 -11.88 -47.89
CA VAL A 340 -11.39 -12.17 -46.48
C VAL A 340 -12.49 -11.59 -45.58
N GLU A 341 -12.89 -10.34 -45.81
CA GLU A 341 -13.96 -9.68 -45.05
C GLU A 341 -15.28 -10.46 -45.08
N GLY A 342 -15.72 -10.94 -46.25
CA GLY A 342 -16.94 -11.73 -46.34
C GLY A 342 -16.89 -13.03 -45.52
N VAL A 343 -15.71 -13.64 -45.37
CA VAL A 343 -15.52 -14.83 -44.50
C VAL A 343 -15.45 -14.44 -43.03
N LEU A 344 -14.77 -13.34 -42.69
CA LEU A 344 -14.69 -12.83 -41.32
C LEU A 344 -16.07 -12.43 -40.78
N GLU A 345 -16.90 -11.79 -41.61
CA GLU A 345 -18.28 -11.44 -41.28
C GLU A 345 -19.11 -12.69 -41.01
N ARG A 346 -19.03 -13.70 -41.89
CA ARG A 346 -19.72 -14.98 -41.68
C ARG A 346 -19.29 -15.65 -40.38
N LEU A 347 -17.98 -15.75 -40.12
CA LEU A 347 -17.45 -16.36 -38.89
C LEU A 347 -17.83 -15.57 -37.62
N THR A 348 -18.12 -14.28 -37.75
CA THR A 348 -18.60 -13.43 -36.67
C THR A 348 -20.07 -13.66 -36.37
N VAL A 349 -20.90 -13.82 -37.41
CA VAL A 349 -22.31 -14.24 -37.26
C VAL A 349 -22.39 -15.62 -36.59
N GLU A 350 -21.46 -16.52 -36.90
CA GLU A 350 -21.33 -17.83 -36.24
C GLU A 350 -20.78 -17.77 -34.81
N GLY A 351 -20.39 -16.59 -34.31
CA GLY A 351 -19.85 -16.39 -32.96
C GLY A 351 -18.42 -16.90 -32.74
N ARG A 352 -17.69 -17.23 -33.81
CA ARG A 352 -16.29 -17.71 -33.73
C ARG A 352 -15.30 -16.56 -33.64
N LEU A 353 -15.62 -15.43 -34.28
CA LEU A 353 -14.84 -14.20 -34.25
C LEU A 353 -15.63 -13.06 -33.59
N VAL A 354 -14.88 -12.08 -33.08
CA VAL A 354 -15.39 -10.84 -32.51
C VAL A 354 -14.76 -9.67 -33.28
N ARG A 355 -15.59 -8.68 -33.63
CA ARG A 355 -15.24 -7.44 -34.35
C ARG A 355 -15.12 -6.26 -33.37
N GLY A 356 -14.17 -5.35 -33.58
CA GLY A 356 -14.08 -4.07 -32.85
C GLY A 356 -12.64 -3.51 -32.75
N GLU A 357 -12.46 -2.41 -32.01
CA GLU A 357 -11.13 -1.88 -31.65
C GLU A 357 -10.55 -2.67 -30.46
N LEU A 358 -9.71 -3.66 -30.73
CA LEU A 358 -9.28 -4.65 -29.73
C LEU A 358 -7.80 -4.54 -29.33
N HIS A 359 -6.95 -3.94 -30.17
CA HIS A 359 -5.53 -3.74 -29.89
C HIS A 359 -5.30 -2.37 -29.21
N PRO A 360 -4.53 -2.29 -28.12
CA PRO A 360 -4.35 -1.03 -27.37
C PRO A 360 -3.64 0.06 -28.19
N ASP A 361 -2.66 -0.32 -29.01
CA ASP A 361 -1.83 0.64 -29.77
C ASP A 361 -2.26 0.87 -31.23
N ARG A 362 -3.31 0.20 -31.72
CA ARG A 362 -3.76 0.30 -33.11
C ARG A 362 -5.24 0.66 -33.16
N ALA A 363 -5.54 1.78 -33.82
CA ALA A 363 -6.91 2.22 -34.07
C ALA A 363 -7.47 1.59 -35.35
N GLY A 364 -8.79 1.45 -35.41
CA GLY A 364 -9.47 0.85 -36.56
C GLY A 364 -9.98 -0.57 -36.30
N GLU A 365 -10.71 -1.05 -37.28
CA GLU A 365 -11.52 -2.26 -37.17
C GLU A 365 -10.67 -3.54 -37.21
N GLN A 366 -10.80 -4.35 -36.16
CA GLN A 366 -10.02 -5.57 -35.98
C GLN A 366 -10.93 -6.75 -35.67
N TRP A 367 -10.35 -7.93 -35.88
CA TRP A 367 -10.98 -9.22 -35.63
C TRP A 367 -10.14 -10.03 -34.66
N CYS A 368 -10.79 -10.79 -33.79
CA CYS A 368 -10.12 -11.70 -32.86
C CYS A 368 -10.95 -12.97 -32.64
N ASP A 369 -10.30 -14.11 -32.43
CA ASP A 369 -10.99 -15.33 -32.03
C ASP A 369 -11.64 -15.18 -30.65
N ALA A 370 -12.89 -15.64 -30.51
CA ALA A 370 -13.65 -15.49 -29.27
C ALA A 370 -13.01 -16.22 -28.07
N GLY A 371 -12.30 -17.34 -28.30
CA GLY A 371 -11.54 -18.05 -27.27
C GLY A 371 -10.28 -17.29 -26.85
N VAL A 372 -9.53 -16.75 -27.82
CA VAL A 372 -8.35 -15.92 -27.57
C VAL A 372 -8.72 -14.66 -26.80
N LEU A 373 -9.76 -13.94 -27.23
CA LEU A 373 -10.24 -12.73 -26.57
C LEU A 373 -10.69 -13.00 -25.12
N ARG A 374 -11.39 -14.13 -24.86
CA ARG A 374 -11.74 -14.54 -23.49
C ARG A 374 -10.49 -14.80 -22.63
N SER A 375 -9.48 -15.46 -23.18
CA SER A 375 -8.23 -15.72 -22.47
C SER A 375 -7.48 -14.43 -22.13
N LEU A 376 -7.41 -13.52 -23.09
CA LEU A 376 -6.83 -12.19 -22.97
C LEU A 376 -7.54 -11.38 -21.88
N ARG A 377 -8.88 -11.29 -21.93
CA ARG A 377 -9.69 -10.63 -20.89
C ARG A 377 -9.44 -11.20 -19.50
N ARG A 378 -9.51 -12.52 -19.34
CA ARG A 378 -9.31 -13.19 -18.05
C ARG A 378 -7.92 -12.93 -17.46
N ARG A 379 -6.87 -12.95 -18.29
CA ARG A 379 -5.49 -12.70 -17.83
C ARG A 379 -5.22 -11.22 -17.56
N SER A 380 -5.74 -10.30 -18.37
CA SER A 380 -5.67 -8.85 -18.11
C SER A 380 -6.41 -8.50 -16.83
N LEU A 381 -7.58 -9.09 -16.59
CA LEU A 381 -8.33 -8.93 -15.35
C LEU A 381 -7.63 -9.55 -14.15
N ALA A 382 -6.99 -10.72 -14.30
CA ALA A 382 -6.17 -11.30 -13.23
C ALA A 382 -4.96 -10.42 -12.88
N ALA A 383 -4.31 -9.82 -13.87
CA ALA A 383 -3.23 -8.86 -13.67
C ALA A 383 -3.73 -7.62 -12.91
N LEU A 384 -4.85 -7.03 -13.34
CA LEU A 384 -5.48 -5.91 -12.64
C LEU A 384 -5.93 -6.26 -11.22
N ARG A 385 -6.48 -7.46 -10.98
CA ARG A 385 -6.85 -7.91 -9.63
C ARG A 385 -5.63 -8.08 -8.73
N LYS A 386 -4.52 -8.60 -9.27
CA LYS A 386 -3.25 -8.68 -8.55
C LYS A 386 -2.70 -7.28 -8.22
N GLU A 387 -2.96 -6.29 -9.08
CA GLU A 387 -2.68 -4.88 -8.81
C GLU A 387 -3.66 -4.22 -7.83
N VAL A 388 -4.69 -4.90 -7.35
CA VAL A 388 -5.69 -4.37 -6.39
C VAL A 388 -5.66 -5.13 -5.07
N GLU A 389 -5.02 -6.31 -5.00
CA GLU A 389 -4.88 -7.08 -3.77
C GLU A 389 -4.18 -6.24 -2.68
N ALA A 390 -4.87 -6.09 -1.55
CA ALA A 390 -4.31 -5.50 -0.37
C ALA A 390 -3.17 -6.38 0.15
N VAL A 391 -2.09 -5.79 0.64
CA VAL A 391 -0.98 -6.55 1.22
C VAL A 391 -1.18 -6.81 2.71
N PRO A 392 -0.56 -7.89 3.24
CA PRO A 392 -0.59 -8.19 4.66
C PRO A 392 -0.05 -7.05 5.54
N VAL A 393 -0.58 -6.95 6.76
CA VAL A 393 -0.17 -5.97 7.78
C VAL A 393 1.33 -6.00 8.07
N ARG A 394 1.96 -7.20 8.01
CA ARG A 394 3.41 -7.38 8.19
C ARG A 394 4.24 -6.61 7.17
N ALA A 395 3.77 -6.48 5.92
CA ALA A 395 4.48 -5.72 4.89
C ALA A 395 4.52 -4.23 5.24
N MET A 396 3.45 -3.67 5.82
CA MET A 396 3.43 -2.30 6.33
C MET A 396 4.40 -2.12 7.52
N GLY A 397 4.51 -3.14 8.38
CA GLY A 397 5.46 -3.18 9.50
C GLY A 397 6.92 -3.01 9.08
N GLU A 398 7.31 -3.58 7.94
CA GLU A 398 8.65 -3.44 7.38
C GLU A 398 8.79 -2.19 6.49
N PHE A 399 7.75 -1.87 5.74
CA PHE A 399 7.72 -0.75 4.81
C PHE A 399 7.94 0.60 5.50
N LEU A 400 7.21 0.92 6.57
CA LEU A 400 7.24 2.28 7.14
C LEU A 400 8.61 2.66 7.74
N PRO A 401 9.29 1.78 8.52
CA PRO A 401 10.66 2.06 8.95
C PRO A 401 11.66 2.18 7.80
N ALA A 402 11.50 1.39 6.73
CA ALA A 402 12.34 1.49 5.54
C ALA A 402 12.09 2.80 4.78
N TRP A 403 10.82 3.18 4.62
CA TRP A 403 10.40 4.42 3.98
C TRP A 403 10.99 5.65 4.68
N GLN A 404 11.07 5.63 6.01
CA GLN A 404 11.68 6.69 6.82
C GLN A 404 13.20 6.53 7.02
N SER A 405 13.86 5.74 6.18
CA SER A 405 15.31 5.54 6.15
C SER A 405 15.92 4.99 7.46
N VAL A 406 15.12 4.32 8.29
CA VAL A 406 15.60 3.73 9.56
C VAL A 406 16.37 2.44 9.31
N THR A 407 15.83 1.58 8.44
CA THR A 407 16.39 0.26 8.10
C THR A 407 17.14 0.27 6.77
N THR A 408 16.89 1.25 5.90
CA THR A 408 17.53 1.38 4.58
C THR A 408 18.16 2.76 4.41
N GLN A 409 19.42 2.80 3.96
CA GLN A 409 20.10 4.03 3.53
C GLN A 409 20.06 5.20 4.53
N ARG A 410 20.57 4.99 5.75
CA ARG A 410 20.70 6.07 6.76
C ARG A 410 21.53 7.23 6.22
N GLY A 411 21.06 8.44 6.48
CA GLY A 411 21.77 9.68 6.18
C GLY A 411 23.09 9.80 6.94
N ARG A 412 23.93 10.73 6.50
CA ARG A 412 25.19 11.08 7.17
C ARG A 412 25.38 12.58 7.22
N GLY A 413 26.02 13.05 8.29
CA GLY A 413 26.34 14.46 8.50
C GLY A 413 25.09 15.37 8.58
N VAL A 414 25.33 16.68 8.41
CA VAL A 414 24.30 17.73 8.51
C VAL A 414 23.22 17.58 7.45
N ASP A 415 23.58 17.30 6.19
CA ASP A 415 22.62 17.05 5.10
C ASP A 415 21.70 15.86 5.41
N GLY A 416 22.24 14.82 6.05
CA GLY A 416 21.45 13.67 6.50
C GLY A 416 20.42 14.05 7.57
N VAL A 417 20.77 14.97 8.48
CA VAL A 417 19.85 15.50 9.49
C VAL A 417 18.77 16.36 8.84
N LEU A 418 19.15 17.25 7.92
CA LEU A 418 18.19 18.09 7.19
C LEU A 418 17.16 17.24 6.44
N ARG A 419 17.60 16.22 5.70
CA ARG A 419 16.71 15.28 5.00
C ARG A 419 15.81 14.48 5.94
N ALA A 420 16.31 14.10 7.13
CA ALA A 420 15.48 13.45 8.13
C ALA A 420 14.39 14.40 8.66
N ILE A 421 14.71 15.69 8.80
CA ILE A 421 13.76 16.73 9.22
C ILE A 421 12.74 17.05 8.12
N GLU A 422 13.15 17.14 6.87
CA GLU A 422 12.26 17.26 5.69
C GLU A 422 11.16 16.20 5.73
N GLN A 423 11.52 14.95 6.06
CA GLN A 423 10.55 13.87 6.16
C GLN A 423 9.71 13.91 7.44
N LEU A 424 10.26 14.41 8.55
CA LEU A 424 9.59 14.44 9.87
C LEU A 424 8.83 15.73 10.17
N GLN A 425 8.95 16.75 9.32
CA GLN A 425 8.47 18.09 9.63
C GLN A 425 6.98 18.13 9.99
N GLY A 426 6.66 18.88 11.04
CA GLY A 426 5.30 18.99 11.57
C GLY A 426 4.81 17.79 12.39
N ALA A 427 5.56 16.68 12.48
CA ALA A 427 5.22 15.59 13.39
C ALA A 427 5.55 15.95 14.85
N LEU A 428 4.71 15.51 15.78
CA LEU A 428 4.94 15.66 17.22
C LEU A 428 5.72 14.46 17.75
N VAL A 429 6.88 14.72 18.35
CA VAL A 429 7.72 13.72 19.01
C VAL A 429 8.06 14.16 20.44
N PRO A 430 8.19 13.23 21.40
CA PRO A 430 8.65 13.59 22.73
C PRO A 430 10.08 14.14 22.67
N ALA A 431 10.34 15.28 23.32
CA ALA A 431 11.65 15.94 23.32
C ALA A 431 12.76 15.00 23.82
N SER A 432 12.48 14.19 24.84
CA SER A 432 13.40 13.17 25.34
C SER A 432 13.80 12.10 24.31
N SER A 433 12.92 11.80 23.35
CA SER A 433 13.12 10.72 22.36
C SER A 433 13.79 11.22 21.08
N LEU A 434 13.72 12.53 20.79
CA LEU A 434 14.18 13.12 19.53
C LEU A 434 15.66 12.78 19.24
N GLU A 435 16.55 13.14 20.16
CA GLU A 435 17.99 12.95 19.99
C GLU A 435 18.52 11.62 20.51
N GLN A 436 17.69 10.86 21.25
CA GLN A 436 18.05 9.53 21.76
C GLN A 436 17.74 8.42 20.77
N LEU A 437 16.61 8.51 20.06
CA LEU A 437 16.10 7.43 19.21
C LEU A 437 15.67 7.91 17.81
N VAL A 438 14.98 9.04 17.68
CA VAL A 438 14.38 9.46 16.40
C VAL A 438 15.43 9.86 15.37
N LEU A 439 16.33 10.79 15.69
CA LEU A 439 17.38 11.23 14.75
C LEU A 439 18.52 10.19 14.58
N PRO A 440 19.05 9.56 15.66
CA PRO A 440 20.10 8.55 15.51
C PRO A 440 19.67 7.29 14.73
N SER A 441 18.37 6.97 14.70
CA SER A 441 17.86 5.85 13.90
C SER A 441 17.88 6.12 12.39
N ARG A 442 17.87 7.41 11.99
CA ARG A 442 17.86 7.86 10.58
C ARG A 442 19.22 8.35 10.10
N VAL A 443 20.06 8.86 10.99
CA VAL A 443 21.39 9.42 10.68
C VAL A 443 22.48 8.65 11.43
N SER A 444 23.36 7.98 10.68
CA SER A 444 24.30 7.00 11.26
C SER A 444 25.38 7.59 12.17
N ASP A 445 25.77 8.85 11.94
CA ASP A 445 26.80 9.59 12.68
C ASP A 445 26.21 10.81 13.39
N TYR A 446 24.93 10.75 13.77
CA TYR A 446 24.22 11.87 14.40
C TYR A 446 25.00 12.42 15.61
N ALA A 447 25.25 13.73 15.59
CA ALA A 447 25.76 14.48 16.72
C ALA A 447 24.84 15.68 17.01
N PRO A 448 24.55 16.00 18.29
CA PRO A 448 23.69 17.13 18.64
C PRO A 448 24.10 18.48 18.04
N ALA A 449 25.41 18.67 17.81
CA ALA A 449 25.96 19.87 17.18
C ALA A 449 25.47 20.08 15.73
N MET A 450 25.12 19.01 15.01
CA MET A 450 24.59 19.11 13.64
C MET A 450 23.21 19.76 13.62
N LEU A 451 22.34 19.41 14.58
CA LEU A 451 21.03 20.04 14.72
C LEU A 451 21.15 21.49 15.24
N ASP A 452 22.08 21.74 16.17
CA ASP A 452 22.35 23.09 16.64
C ASP A 452 22.85 24.01 15.51
N GLU A 453 23.67 23.48 14.59
CA GLU A 453 24.13 24.22 13.40
C GLU A 453 22.94 24.64 12.52
N LEU A 454 22.02 23.72 12.22
CA LEU A 454 20.82 23.99 11.42
C LEU A 454 19.86 24.99 12.07
N CYS A 455 19.72 24.94 13.40
CA CYS A 455 18.92 25.93 14.13
C CYS A 455 19.59 27.30 14.18
N ALA A 456 20.93 27.34 14.35
CA ALA A 456 21.68 28.59 14.42
C ALA A 456 21.79 29.30 13.07
N THR A 457 21.81 28.55 11.95
CA THR A 457 21.72 29.12 10.59
C THR A 457 20.31 29.57 10.23
N GLY A 458 19.30 29.14 10.99
CA GLY A 458 17.89 29.44 10.74
C GLY A 458 17.26 28.57 9.65
N GLU A 459 17.89 27.46 9.26
CA GLU A 459 17.32 26.50 8.30
C GLU A 459 16.20 25.67 8.94
N VAL A 460 16.36 25.34 10.22
CA VAL A 460 15.41 24.53 11.00
C VAL A 460 14.91 25.31 12.21
N LEU A 461 13.59 25.34 12.38
CA LEU A 461 12.94 25.84 13.59
C LEU A 461 12.40 24.66 14.40
N TRP A 462 12.36 24.84 15.72
CA TRP A 462 11.72 23.90 16.63
C TRP A 462 10.68 24.60 17.50
N ALA A 463 9.61 23.90 17.82
CA ALA A 463 8.53 24.42 18.65
C ALA A 463 8.02 23.37 19.62
N GLY A 464 7.71 23.79 20.85
CA GLY A 464 6.98 22.97 21.80
C GLY A 464 5.48 22.91 21.47
N SER A 465 4.83 21.83 21.89
CA SER A 465 3.38 21.60 21.71
C SER A 465 2.79 20.88 22.93
N GLY A 466 2.95 21.49 24.09
CA GLY A 466 2.48 21.00 25.38
C GLY A 466 3.53 20.23 26.19
N GLY A 467 3.50 20.46 27.51
CA GLY A 467 4.39 19.82 28.47
C GLY A 467 3.97 18.39 28.84
N LEU A 468 4.95 17.57 29.20
CA LEU A 468 4.80 16.21 29.72
C LEU A 468 5.41 16.11 31.13
N PRO A 469 5.03 15.09 31.94
CA PRO A 469 5.60 14.93 33.26
C PRO A 469 7.13 14.72 33.24
N GLY A 470 7.84 15.43 34.12
CA GLY A 470 9.29 15.29 34.31
C GLY A 470 10.16 16.18 33.42
N ASN A 471 9.75 17.45 33.21
CA ASN A 471 10.41 18.45 32.35
C ASN A 471 10.49 18.10 30.85
N ASP A 472 9.79 17.05 30.43
CA ASP A 472 9.68 16.65 29.02
C ASP A 472 8.50 17.36 28.35
N GLY A 473 8.36 17.25 27.04
CA GLY A 473 7.25 17.83 26.30
C GLY A 473 7.18 17.31 24.87
N TRP A 474 6.08 17.62 24.18
CA TRP A 474 5.99 17.36 22.75
C TRP A 474 6.70 18.47 21.99
N LEU A 475 7.46 18.08 20.98
CA LEU A 475 8.24 18.98 20.15
C LEU A 475 8.04 18.62 18.69
N THR A 476 8.11 19.64 17.85
CA THR A 476 8.15 19.48 16.40
C THR A 476 9.34 20.23 15.82
N LEU A 477 9.87 19.69 14.72
CA LEU A 477 10.88 20.34 13.89
C LEU A 477 10.20 20.71 12.57
N VAL A 478 10.54 21.86 12.02
CA VAL A 478 10.06 22.32 10.71
C VAL A 478 11.18 23.05 10.00
N LEU A 479 11.16 23.02 8.67
CA LEU A 479 12.02 23.92 7.89
C LEU A 479 11.50 25.34 8.01
N ALA A 480 12.39 26.32 7.93
CA ALA A 480 11.99 27.73 8.00
C ALA A 480 10.99 28.13 6.89
N GLU A 481 11.11 27.54 5.70
CA GLU A 481 10.23 27.81 4.56
C GLU A 481 8.80 27.24 4.71
N THR A 482 8.62 26.17 5.49
CA THR A 482 7.31 25.53 5.72
C THR A 482 6.73 25.82 7.10
N ALA A 483 7.43 26.61 7.92
CA ALA A 483 7.10 26.84 9.32
C ALA A 483 5.71 27.47 9.50
N GLU A 484 5.34 28.44 8.66
CA GLU A 484 4.04 29.14 8.74
C GLU A 484 2.86 28.16 8.55
N ASP A 485 3.03 27.16 7.68
CA ASP A 485 2.00 26.20 7.31
C ASP A 485 1.92 24.99 8.26
N LEU A 486 3.08 24.48 8.69
CA LEU A 486 3.18 23.20 9.43
C LEU A 486 3.27 23.35 10.94
N LEU A 487 3.70 24.49 11.48
CA LEU A 487 3.77 24.67 12.94
C LEU A 487 2.38 24.52 13.58
N PRO A 488 2.24 23.76 14.68
CA PRO A 488 1.00 23.68 15.43
C PRO A 488 0.47 25.06 15.81
N GLN A 489 -0.86 25.18 15.90
CA GLN A 489 -1.49 26.38 16.44
C GLN A 489 -1.07 26.53 17.91
N PRO A 490 -0.61 27.71 18.34
CA PRO A 490 -0.23 27.93 19.73
C PRO A 490 -1.46 27.85 20.64
N ASP A 491 -1.24 27.51 21.91
CA ASP A 491 -2.23 27.61 22.97
C ASP A 491 -2.00 28.91 23.75
N PRO A 492 -2.67 30.03 23.38
CA PRO A 492 -2.41 31.33 24.03
C PRO A 492 -2.91 31.36 25.48
N ASP A 493 -3.87 30.50 25.84
CA ASP A 493 -4.48 30.48 27.18
C ASP A 493 -3.57 29.76 28.18
N ALA A 494 -2.73 28.83 27.72
CA ALA A 494 -1.78 28.09 28.54
C ALA A 494 -0.71 28.96 29.22
N ALA A 495 -0.44 30.16 28.71
CA ALA A 495 0.67 31.01 29.15
C ALA A 495 0.29 32.52 29.21
N ALA A 496 -0.85 32.83 29.84
CA ALA A 496 -1.45 34.18 29.86
C ALA A 496 -1.05 35.09 31.05
N GLY A 497 0.02 34.76 31.78
CA GLY A 497 0.44 35.56 32.94
C GLY A 497 1.06 36.92 32.59
N PRO A 498 1.12 37.88 33.54
CA PRO A 498 1.75 39.19 33.31
C PRO A 498 3.21 39.09 32.85
N THR A 499 3.99 38.17 33.46
CA THR A 499 5.37 37.90 33.07
C THR A 499 5.47 37.31 31.66
N HIS A 500 4.54 36.43 31.27
CA HIS A 500 4.50 35.89 29.91
C HIS A 500 4.23 36.98 28.88
N ARG A 501 3.28 37.90 29.15
CA ARG A 501 3.01 39.05 28.28
C ARG A 501 4.22 39.95 28.13
N ALA A 502 4.90 40.28 29.24
CA ALA A 502 6.11 41.09 29.21
C ALA A 502 7.24 40.46 28.39
N ILE A 503 7.40 39.13 28.43
CA ILE A 503 8.35 38.42 27.56
C ILE A 503 7.97 38.56 26.08
N LEU A 504 6.68 38.35 25.75
CA LEU A 504 6.21 38.47 24.36
C LEU A 504 6.41 39.89 23.82
N ASP A 505 6.08 40.90 24.62
CA ASP A 505 6.27 42.32 24.25
C ASP A 505 7.77 42.66 24.09
N ALA A 506 8.62 42.09 24.93
CA ALA A 506 10.08 42.26 24.83
C ALA A 506 10.68 41.63 23.55
N LEU A 507 10.02 40.64 22.97
CA LEU A 507 10.43 39.95 21.73
C LEU A 507 9.66 40.42 20.48
N ALA A 508 8.66 41.30 20.63
CA ALA A 508 7.75 41.72 19.56
C ALA A 508 8.44 42.42 18.37
N ASP A 509 9.60 43.05 18.59
CA ASP A 509 10.36 43.71 17.51
C ASP A 509 11.06 42.73 16.54
N GLY A 510 10.78 41.43 16.64
CA GLY A 510 11.40 40.38 15.82
C GLY A 510 12.87 40.10 16.15
N GLN A 511 13.37 40.61 17.28
CA GLN A 511 14.75 40.43 17.71
C GLN A 511 14.92 39.15 18.52
N ALA A 512 15.97 38.39 18.22
CA ALA A 512 16.40 37.28 19.06
C ALA A 512 17.30 37.79 20.20
N LEU A 513 16.90 37.54 21.45
CA LEU A 513 17.58 38.05 22.65
C LEU A 513 18.20 36.93 23.48
N PHE A 514 19.41 37.16 24.01
CA PHE A 514 19.95 36.33 25.08
C PHE A 514 19.17 36.58 26.38
N PHE A 515 19.09 35.58 27.26
CA PHE A 515 18.30 35.64 28.51
C PHE A 515 18.54 36.91 29.36
N ARG A 516 19.79 37.41 29.45
CA ARG A 516 20.07 38.64 30.20
C ARG A 516 19.48 39.89 29.55
N GLY A 517 19.55 39.99 28.22
CA GLY A 517 18.89 41.08 27.51
C GLY A 517 17.37 41.04 27.66
N LEU A 518 16.79 39.83 27.69
CA LEU A 518 15.37 39.62 27.96
C LEU A 518 15.00 40.03 29.39
N SER A 519 15.78 39.59 30.39
CA SER A 519 15.60 39.93 31.82
C SER A 519 15.69 41.43 32.07
N ASP A 520 16.68 42.11 31.48
CA ASP A 520 16.85 43.56 31.60
C ASP A 520 15.65 44.31 30.98
N ARG A 521 15.12 43.83 29.84
CA ARG A 521 13.97 44.44 29.15
C ARG A 521 12.66 44.23 29.90
N VAL A 522 12.41 43.01 30.40
CA VAL A 522 11.23 42.70 31.22
C VAL A 522 11.28 43.41 32.57
N GLY A 523 12.43 43.43 33.23
CA GLY A 523 12.61 44.10 34.52
C GLY A 523 12.50 45.64 34.45
N SER A 524 12.67 46.24 33.26
CA SER A 524 12.42 47.67 33.05
C SER A 524 10.92 48.04 32.97
N LEU A 525 10.03 47.05 32.86
CA LEU A 525 8.58 47.23 32.72
C LEU A 525 7.82 47.11 34.06
N ASP A 526 8.45 46.58 35.12
CA ASP A 526 7.84 46.43 36.46
C ASP A 526 8.36 47.50 37.44
N ASP A 527 7.45 48.36 37.94
CA ASP A 527 7.73 49.39 38.96
C ASP A 527 7.97 48.83 40.39
N THR A 528 7.87 47.50 40.57
CA THR A 528 7.82 46.83 41.89
C THR A 528 9.04 45.98 42.25
N GLY A 529 10.05 45.87 41.38
CA GLY A 529 11.32 45.20 41.66
C GLY A 529 11.61 43.99 40.76
N LEU A 530 12.89 43.58 40.77
CA LEU A 530 13.47 42.55 39.90
C LEU A 530 12.66 41.23 39.93
N VAL A 531 12.12 40.80 38.79
CA VAL A 531 11.61 39.43 38.61
C VAL A 531 12.76 38.44 38.85
N GLU A 532 12.55 37.45 39.72
CA GLU A 532 13.56 36.42 39.96
C GLU A 532 13.89 35.65 38.67
N ASP A 533 15.18 35.45 38.40
CA ASP A 533 15.68 34.71 37.22
C ASP A 533 14.99 33.34 37.03
N THR A 534 14.63 32.67 38.12
CA THR A 534 13.95 31.37 38.11
C THR A 534 12.50 31.48 37.63
N ALA A 535 11.77 32.52 38.08
CA ALA A 535 10.40 32.76 37.67
C ALA A 535 10.33 33.14 36.18
N LEU A 536 11.27 33.99 35.73
CA LEU A 536 11.40 34.35 34.32
C LEU A 536 11.76 33.14 33.44
N ALA A 537 12.68 32.28 33.90
CA ALA A 537 13.03 31.04 33.20
C ALA A 537 11.83 30.08 33.08
N ASN A 538 11.03 29.91 34.14
CA ASN A 538 9.83 29.08 34.08
C ASN A 538 8.79 29.64 33.11
N ALA A 539 8.51 30.95 33.17
CA ALA A 539 7.57 31.61 32.25
C ALA A 539 8.02 31.50 30.78
N LEU A 540 9.33 31.58 30.52
CA LEU A 540 9.90 31.37 29.19
C LEU A 540 9.66 29.94 28.69
N TRP A 541 9.86 28.94 29.54
CA TRP A 541 9.56 27.54 29.21
C TRP A 541 8.07 27.28 29.02
N ASP A 542 7.19 27.92 29.79
CA ASP A 542 5.75 27.85 29.56
C ASP A 542 5.38 28.37 28.16
N LEU A 543 5.99 29.49 27.73
CA LEU A 543 5.81 30.04 26.36
C LEU A 543 6.34 29.10 25.27
N VAL A 544 7.44 28.38 25.53
CA VAL A 544 7.98 27.36 24.61
C VAL A 544 6.98 26.21 24.46
N TRP A 545 6.44 25.71 25.57
CA TRP A 545 5.44 24.63 25.54
C TRP A 545 4.09 25.07 24.95
N ALA A 546 3.74 26.35 25.08
CA ALA A 546 2.61 26.96 24.39
C ALA A 546 2.84 27.15 22.88
N GLY A 547 4.06 26.93 22.38
CA GLY A 547 4.43 27.06 20.98
C GLY A 547 4.59 28.51 20.52
N LEU A 548 4.87 29.46 21.42
CA LEU A 548 4.99 30.88 21.09
C LEU A 548 6.46 31.32 20.91
N VAL A 549 7.38 30.70 21.64
CA VAL A 549 8.80 31.06 21.68
C VAL A 549 9.67 29.88 21.27
N THR A 550 10.80 30.16 20.61
CA THR A 550 11.83 29.19 20.22
C THR A 550 13.24 29.68 20.59
N ASN A 551 14.25 28.85 20.35
CA ASN A 551 15.66 29.13 20.59
C ASN A 551 16.52 28.76 19.37
N ASP A 552 17.62 29.45 19.16
CA ASP A 552 18.60 29.15 18.10
C ASP A 552 19.41 27.86 18.30
N THR A 553 19.23 27.16 19.43
CA THR A 553 19.84 25.86 19.72
C THR A 553 18.95 25.00 20.63
N LEU A 554 19.10 23.67 20.57
CA LEU A 554 18.45 22.76 21.52
C LEU A 554 19.29 22.57 22.80
N ALA A 555 20.42 23.26 22.96
CA ALA A 555 21.29 23.13 24.12
C ALA A 555 20.56 23.42 25.45
N ALA A 556 19.70 24.45 25.48
CA ALA A 556 18.88 24.79 26.63
C ALA A 556 17.89 23.66 26.98
N LEU A 557 17.25 23.08 25.96
CA LEU A 557 16.33 21.94 26.10
C LEU A 557 17.02 20.70 26.66
N ARG A 558 18.23 20.38 26.20
CA ARG A 558 19.01 19.23 26.72
C ARG A 558 19.31 19.36 28.21
N VAL A 559 19.61 20.58 28.67
CA VAL A 559 19.80 20.86 30.10
C VAL A 559 18.48 20.74 30.85
N GLN A 560 17.38 21.24 30.29
CA GLN A 560 16.04 21.17 30.88
C GLN A 560 15.55 19.72 31.07
N LEU A 561 15.83 18.84 30.11
CA LEU A 561 15.53 17.40 30.17
C LEU A 561 16.42 16.62 31.14
N GLY A 562 17.44 17.25 31.74
CA GLY A 562 18.42 16.57 32.59
C GLY A 562 19.39 15.67 31.84
N ALA A 563 19.43 15.75 30.50
CA ALA A 563 20.35 15.00 29.63
C ALA A 563 21.75 15.64 29.57
N GLY A 564 21.91 16.86 30.09
CA GLY A 564 23.18 17.60 30.10
C GLY A 564 24.02 17.37 31.36
N HIS A 565 25.06 16.54 31.27
CA HIS A 565 26.36 17.05 31.70
C HIS A 565 26.80 18.06 30.63
N PRO A 566 27.22 19.28 30.99
CA PRO A 566 27.67 20.24 29.99
C PRO A 566 28.73 19.55 29.17
N ALA A 567 28.53 19.50 27.85
CA ALA A 567 29.52 18.96 26.93
C ALA A 567 30.87 19.55 27.35
N GLN A 568 31.76 18.71 27.87
CA GLN A 568 33.16 19.07 27.92
C GLN A 568 33.53 19.24 26.46
N ALA A 569 33.44 20.49 25.98
CA ALA A 569 34.17 20.95 24.82
C ALA A 569 35.52 20.25 24.92
N SER A 570 35.84 19.40 23.94
CA SER A 570 37.04 18.58 23.95
C SER A 570 38.15 19.46 24.52
N ARG A 571 38.78 19.02 25.62
CA ARG A 571 39.96 19.72 26.14
C ARG A 571 40.89 19.86 24.95
N ARG A 572 40.88 21.03 24.30
CA ARG A 572 41.89 21.39 23.32
C ARG A 572 43.18 21.23 24.10
N ALA A 573 44.02 20.28 23.65
CA ALA A 573 45.36 20.10 24.18
C ALA A 573 45.97 21.49 24.37
N PRO A 574 46.56 21.79 25.53
CA PRO A 574 47.04 23.12 25.83
C PRO A 574 48.13 23.44 24.80
N ARG A 575 47.78 24.25 23.79
CA ARG A 575 48.78 24.82 22.91
C ARG A 575 49.65 25.70 23.79
N GLY A 576 50.87 25.22 24.07
CA GLY A 576 51.87 25.91 24.85
C GLY A 576 52.03 27.33 24.32
N ARG A 577 51.50 28.30 25.06
CA ARG A 577 51.85 29.71 24.89
C ARG A 577 52.80 30.08 26.00
N VAL A 578 54.02 30.31 25.55
CA VAL A 578 55.11 31.07 26.17
C VAL A 578 54.60 32.03 27.25
N ALA A 579 55.16 31.87 28.45
CA ALA A 579 54.98 32.77 29.57
C ALA A 579 55.33 34.21 29.16
N ARG A 580 54.34 35.11 29.19
CA ARG A 580 54.59 36.54 29.41
C ARG A 580 54.00 36.91 30.76
N LEU A 581 54.87 37.42 31.63
CA LEU A 581 54.52 38.11 32.86
C LEU A 581 53.54 39.25 32.56
N GLY A 582 52.48 39.38 33.36
CA GLY A 582 51.66 40.60 33.37
C GLY A 582 50.23 40.40 33.86
N ARG A 583 50.00 40.73 35.15
CA ARG A 583 48.73 41.04 35.83
C ARG A 583 47.63 39.96 35.79
N GLY A 584 47.29 39.46 36.98
CA GLY A 584 46.07 38.70 37.24
C GLY A 584 44.85 39.49 36.78
N ARG A 585 44.13 38.95 35.80
CA ARG A 585 42.81 39.44 35.39
C ARG A 585 41.84 39.15 36.54
N PRO A 586 41.09 40.14 37.07
CA PRO A 586 40.03 39.87 38.02
C PRO A 586 39.03 38.88 37.41
N ALA A 587 38.51 37.95 38.21
CA ALA A 587 37.41 37.09 37.81
C ALA A 587 36.17 37.96 37.57
N MET A 588 35.95 38.37 36.33
CA MET A 588 34.75 39.09 35.90
C MET A 588 33.52 38.22 36.25
N PRO A 589 32.49 38.77 36.91
CA PRO A 589 31.23 38.06 37.11
C PRO A 589 30.70 37.61 35.75
N ARG A 590 30.47 36.31 35.56
CA ARG A 590 29.84 35.81 34.35
C ARG A 590 28.40 36.33 34.35
N ARG A 591 28.10 37.31 33.49
CA ARG A 591 26.74 37.79 33.19
C ARG A 591 25.97 36.72 32.39
N THR A 592 25.83 35.52 32.93
CA THR A 592 25.10 34.42 32.28
C THR A 592 23.81 34.14 33.06
N GLY A 593 22.71 33.88 32.36
CA GLY A 593 21.48 33.34 32.95
C GLY A 593 21.66 31.90 33.43
N PRO A 594 20.62 31.28 34.00
CA PRO A 594 20.60 29.84 34.27
C PRO A 594 20.98 29.01 33.03
N PRO A 595 21.63 27.84 33.19
CA PRO A 595 22.06 27.02 32.06
C PRO A 595 20.88 26.44 31.25
N THR A 596 19.69 26.38 31.84
CA THR A 596 18.43 25.97 31.20
C THR A 596 17.87 27.01 30.23
N VAL A 597 18.44 28.22 30.18
CA VAL A 597 17.97 29.33 29.31
C VAL A 597 19.10 29.91 28.43
N GLY A 598 20.09 29.08 28.09
CA GLY A 598 21.14 29.43 27.14
C GLY A 598 20.62 29.68 25.72
N GLY A 599 21.46 30.27 24.86
CA GLY A 599 21.08 30.61 23.48
C GLY A 599 20.30 31.92 23.34
N ARG A 600 19.85 32.20 22.12
CA ARG A 600 19.02 33.36 21.78
C ARG A 600 17.58 32.91 21.61
N TRP A 601 16.68 33.62 22.29
CA TRP A 601 15.25 33.37 22.31
C TRP A 601 14.55 34.34 21.36
N SER A 602 13.62 33.83 20.56
CA SER A 602 12.83 34.61 19.61
C SER A 602 11.40 34.11 19.55
N LEU A 603 10.49 34.95 19.06
CA LEU A 603 9.14 34.51 18.72
C LEU A 603 9.18 33.54 17.54
N LEU A 604 8.29 32.55 17.57
CA LEU A 604 8.01 31.72 16.41
C LEU A 604 7.21 32.54 15.37
N PRO A 605 7.34 32.24 14.06
CA PRO A 605 6.63 32.97 13.02
C PRO A 605 5.11 32.90 13.20
N GLU A 606 4.40 33.88 12.64
CA GLU A 606 2.94 33.83 12.60
C GLU A 606 2.48 32.63 11.76
N ARG A 607 1.37 32.02 12.15
CA ARG A 607 0.84 30.82 11.52
C ARG A 607 -0.08 31.24 10.39
N GLU A 608 0.00 30.57 9.25
CA GLU A 608 -0.95 30.78 8.15
C GLU A 608 -2.38 30.62 8.71
N SER A 609 -3.25 31.55 8.32
CA SER A 609 -4.63 31.64 8.79
C SER A 609 -5.59 30.89 7.89
N ASP A 610 -5.24 30.71 6.61
CA ASP A 610 -6.05 29.95 5.65
C ASP A 610 -6.00 28.43 5.95
N PRO A 611 -7.12 27.82 6.38
CA PRO A 611 -7.16 26.39 6.66
C PRO A 611 -6.89 25.54 5.42
N THR A 612 -7.11 26.06 4.21
CA THR A 612 -6.92 25.33 2.95
C THR A 612 -5.43 25.16 2.64
N ARG A 613 -4.64 26.23 2.74
CA ARG A 613 -3.18 26.20 2.56
C ARG A 613 -2.52 25.24 3.54
N ARG A 614 -2.90 25.33 4.82
CA ARG A 614 -2.40 24.43 5.86
C ARG A 614 -2.78 22.98 5.61
N ALA A 615 -4.03 22.71 5.21
CA ALA A 615 -4.46 21.35 4.87
C ALA A 615 -3.70 20.80 3.66
N HIS A 616 -3.35 21.66 2.68
CA HIS A 616 -2.51 21.30 1.54
C HIS A 616 -1.10 20.90 1.96
N ALA A 617 -0.38 21.78 2.68
CA ALA A 617 0.97 21.51 3.17
C ALA A 617 1.01 20.28 4.07
N LEU A 618 0.02 20.11 4.95
CA LEU A 618 -0.09 18.94 5.81
C LEU A 618 -0.32 17.65 5.01
N ALA A 619 -1.17 17.67 3.98
CA ALA A 619 -1.39 16.50 3.13
C ALA A 619 -0.11 16.08 2.39
N GLU A 620 0.69 17.04 1.92
CA GLU A 620 2.00 16.79 1.32
C GLU A 620 2.97 16.17 2.33
N ALA A 621 3.11 16.78 3.51
CA ALA A 621 3.97 16.29 4.58
C ALA A 621 3.58 14.86 5.03
N LEU A 622 2.28 14.57 5.12
CA LEU A 622 1.78 13.23 5.46
C LEU A 622 2.11 12.19 4.38
N LEU A 623 1.96 12.53 3.10
CA LEU A 623 2.30 11.63 1.98
C LEU A 623 3.81 11.37 1.92
N GLU A 624 4.63 12.39 2.15
CA GLU A 624 6.09 12.25 2.17
C GLU A 624 6.58 11.44 3.37
N ARG A 625 6.01 11.67 4.56
CA ARG A 625 6.39 10.99 5.80
C ARG A 625 5.96 9.54 5.85
N HIS A 626 4.72 9.23 5.46
CA HIS A 626 4.16 7.89 5.58
C HIS A 626 4.23 7.08 4.30
N GLY A 627 4.30 7.73 3.13
CA GLY A 627 4.14 7.10 1.82
C GLY A 627 2.70 6.65 1.54
N ILE A 628 2.06 6.04 2.55
CA ILE A 628 0.68 5.55 2.56
C ILE A 628 -0.03 6.13 3.77
N VAL A 629 -0.91 7.09 3.51
CA VAL A 629 -1.68 7.80 4.52
C VAL A 629 -2.93 7.01 4.86
N THR A 630 -3.02 6.60 6.12
CA THR A 630 -4.17 5.90 6.69
C THR A 630 -4.86 6.81 7.71
N ARG A 631 -6.14 6.52 8.00
CA ARG A 631 -6.88 7.25 9.05
C ARG A 631 -6.17 7.19 10.41
N GLY A 632 -5.60 6.03 10.75
CA GLY A 632 -4.89 5.81 12.01
C GLY A 632 -3.58 6.60 12.11
N ALA A 633 -2.82 6.70 11.02
CA ALA A 633 -1.59 7.51 10.96
C ALA A 633 -1.88 8.99 11.25
N VAL A 634 -2.92 9.56 10.60
CA VAL A 634 -3.31 10.96 10.82
C VAL A 634 -3.83 11.20 12.24
N ALA A 635 -4.55 10.23 12.81
CA ALA A 635 -5.01 10.33 14.20
C ALA A 635 -3.85 10.31 15.21
N ALA A 636 -2.82 9.49 14.97
CA ALA A 636 -1.66 9.37 15.85
C ALA A 636 -0.79 10.64 15.89
N GLU A 637 -0.83 11.46 14.85
CA GLU A 637 -0.12 12.75 14.79
C GLU A 637 -0.88 13.92 15.42
N HIS A 638 -2.05 13.67 16.01
CA HIS A 638 -2.89 14.71 16.62
C HIS A 638 -3.26 15.84 15.64
N THR A 639 -3.41 15.49 14.36
CA THR A 639 -3.80 16.44 13.32
C THR A 639 -5.11 17.16 13.65
N PRO A 640 -5.15 18.51 13.63
CA PRO A 640 -6.38 19.27 13.81
C PRO A 640 -7.47 18.86 12.81
N GLY A 641 -8.67 18.54 13.32
CA GLY A 641 -9.79 18.07 12.49
C GLY A 641 -9.65 16.63 11.96
N GLY A 642 -8.55 15.94 12.28
CA GLY A 642 -8.30 14.54 11.93
C GLY A 642 -8.29 14.27 10.43
N PHE A 643 -8.51 13.01 10.06
CA PHE A 643 -8.46 12.57 8.65
C PHE A 643 -9.46 13.31 7.73
N ALA A 644 -10.60 13.75 8.27
CA ALA A 644 -11.62 14.46 7.49
C ALA A 644 -11.13 15.84 7.00
N ALA A 645 -10.22 16.48 7.73
CA ALA A 645 -9.66 17.78 7.34
C ALA A 645 -8.77 17.68 6.10
N VAL A 646 -7.95 16.62 6.00
CA VAL A 646 -7.02 16.39 4.88
C VAL A 646 -7.64 15.59 3.74
N TYR A 647 -8.74 14.89 3.96
CA TYR A 647 -9.36 14.01 2.96
C TYR A 647 -9.71 14.72 1.65
N ARG A 648 -10.28 15.93 1.70
CA ARG A 648 -10.66 16.67 0.48
C ARG A 648 -9.46 17.03 -0.37
N VAL A 649 -8.36 17.41 0.27
CA VAL A 649 -7.10 17.73 -0.40
C VAL A 649 -6.50 16.47 -1.02
N LEU A 650 -6.47 15.37 -0.27
CA LEU A 650 -5.98 14.08 -0.78
C LEU A 650 -6.81 13.56 -1.95
N ALA A 651 -8.13 13.77 -1.95
CA ALA A 651 -8.98 13.47 -3.09
C ALA A 651 -8.65 14.35 -4.31
N ALA A 652 -8.47 15.67 -4.12
CA ALA A 652 -8.03 16.55 -5.21
C ALA A 652 -6.64 16.17 -5.75
N PHE A 653 -5.73 15.70 -4.89
CA PHE A 653 -4.42 15.18 -5.30
C PHE A 653 -4.54 13.89 -6.12
N GLU A 654 -5.56 13.07 -5.86
CA GLU A 654 -5.85 11.89 -6.67
C GLU A 654 -6.38 12.27 -8.05
N GLU A 655 -7.32 13.22 -8.12
CA GLU A 655 -7.81 13.77 -9.40
C GLU A 655 -6.67 14.37 -10.25
N ALA A 656 -5.69 15.00 -9.60
CA ALA A 656 -4.49 15.54 -10.24
C ALA A 656 -3.40 14.49 -10.52
N GLY A 657 -3.60 13.22 -10.16
CA GLY A 657 -2.66 12.12 -10.38
C GLY A 657 -1.41 12.12 -9.47
N ARG A 658 -1.38 12.95 -8.42
CA ARG A 658 -0.26 13.04 -7.46
C ARG A 658 -0.25 11.88 -6.45
N CYS A 659 -1.42 11.33 -6.14
CA CYS A 659 -1.56 10.16 -5.27
C CYS A 659 -2.62 9.21 -5.81
N ARG A 660 -2.70 8.02 -5.25
CA ARG A 660 -3.71 7.00 -5.58
C ARG A 660 -4.55 6.69 -4.35
N ARG A 661 -5.86 6.59 -4.54
CA ARG A 661 -6.81 6.16 -3.51
C ARG A 661 -7.12 4.68 -3.67
N GLY A 662 -7.07 3.91 -2.59
CA GLY A 662 -7.35 2.47 -2.62
C GLY A 662 -7.26 1.79 -1.26
N TYR A 663 -7.37 0.45 -1.27
CA TYR A 663 -7.18 -0.40 -0.10
C TYR A 663 -5.84 -1.13 -0.24
N PHE A 664 -4.74 -0.48 0.14
CA PHE A 664 -3.39 -1.02 -0.08
C PHE A 664 -2.97 -2.04 0.97
N VAL A 665 -3.43 -1.87 2.22
CA VAL A 665 -3.14 -2.77 3.34
C VAL A 665 -4.43 -3.42 3.86
N GLU A 666 -4.35 -4.73 4.10
CA GLU A 666 -5.42 -5.54 4.67
C GLU A 666 -5.90 -5.00 6.03
N SER A 667 -7.13 -5.32 6.41
CA SER A 667 -7.72 -5.04 7.74
C SER A 667 -7.87 -3.57 8.16
N LEU A 668 -7.44 -2.59 7.33
CA LEU A 668 -7.55 -1.17 7.67
C LEU A 668 -8.89 -0.51 7.26
N GLY A 669 -9.78 -1.23 6.56
CA GLY A 669 -11.23 -0.97 6.38
C GLY A 669 -11.66 0.39 5.79
N ALA A 670 -10.74 1.33 5.57
CA ALA A 670 -10.97 2.68 5.13
C ALA A 670 -10.11 2.99 3.90
N ALA A 671 -10.58 3.90 3.05
CA ALA A 671 -9.82 4.41 1.91
C ALA A 671 -8.46 4.97 2.37
N GLN A 672 -7.39 4.51 1.74
CA GLN A 672 -6.01 4.91 1.97
C GLN A 672 -5.54 5.74 0.78
N PHE A 673 -4.60 6.66 1.01
CA PHE A 673 -3.98 7.44 -0.05
C PHE A 673 -2.50 7.14 -0.08
N ALA A 674 -1.96 6.85 -1.26
CA ALA A 674 -0.55 6.50 -1.38
C ALA A 674 0.10 7.23 -2.54
N VAL A 675 1.37 7.58 -2.36
CA VAL A 675 2.22 7.99 -3.49
C VAL A 675 2.44 6.76 -4.38
N PRO A 676 2.39 6.85 -5.73
CA PRO A 676 2.52 5.69 -6.60
C PRO A 676 3.73 4.79 -6.28
N GLY A 677 4.92 5.38 -6.10
CA GLY A 677 6.14 4.63 -5.75
C GLY A 677 6.19 4.06 -4.32
N ALA A 678 5.24 4.42 -3.44
CA ALA A 678 5.08 3.79 -2.13
C ALA A 678 4.34 2.45 -2.23
N VAL A 679 3.30 2.38 -3.07
CA VAL A 679 2.53 1.15 -3.30
C VAL A 679 3.40 0.06 -3.92
N ASP A 680 4.21 0.42 -4.92
CA ASP A 680 5.10 -0.54 -5.59
C ASP A 680 6.14 -1.11 -4.63
N ARG A 681 6.71 -0.27 -3.77
CA ARG A 681 7.66 -0.70 -2.72
C ARG A 681 7.01 -1.60 -1.68
N LEU A 682 5.82 -1.23 -1.20
CA LEU A 682 5.06 -2.04 -0.26
C LEU A 682 4.75 -3.44 -0.83
N ARG A 683 4.38 -3.50 -2.12
CA ARG A 683 4.11 -4.77 -2.81
C ARG A 683 5.37 -5.60 -3.05
N ALA A 684 6.49 -4.96 -3.36
CA ALA A 684 7.77 -5.66 -3.48
C ALA A 684 8.19 -6.32 -2.16
N ILE A 685 7.97 -5.64 -1.03
CA ILE A 685 8.19 -6.21 0.31
C ILE A 685 7.24 -7.40 0.54
N ALA A 686 5.95 -7.24 0.26
CA ALA A 686 5.00 -8.33 0.44
C ALA A 686 5.31 -9.55 -0.45
N ALA A 687 5.74 -9.34 -1.69
CA ALA A 687 6.18 -10.41 -2.59
C ALA A 687 7.42 -11.13 -2.03
N ALA A 688 8.43 -10.39 -1.58
CA ALA A 688 9.62 -10.98 -0.95
C ALA A 688 9.28 -11.78 0.32
N GLN A 689 8.32 -11.31 1.12
CA GLN A 689 7.83 -12.04 2.31
C GLN A 689 7.12 -13.35 1.93
N ARG A 690 6.31 -13.35 0.85
CA ARG A 690 5.68 -14.57 0.32
C ARG A 690 6.72 -15.56 -0.20
N ASP A 691 7.68 -15.09 -0.99
CA ASP A 691 8.76 -15.92 -1.54
C ASP A 691 9.65 -16.52 -0.43
N ALA A 692 9.82 -15.82 0.69
CA ALA A 692 10.53 -16.33 1.86
C ALA A 692 9.71 -17.37 2.64
N ALA A 693 8.39 -17.24 2.69
CA ALA A 693 7.49 -18.20 3.34
C ALA A 693 7.32 -19.50 2.53
N ASP A 694 7.34 -19.41 1.19
CA ASP A 694 7.21 -20.55 0.28
C ASP A 694 8.52 -21.34 0.09
N GLN A 695 9.65 -20.85 0.63
CA GLN A 695 10.90 -21.60 0.61
C GLN A 695 10.82 -22.83 1.54
N PRO A 696 11.05 -24.05 1.01
CA PRO A 696 10.95 -25.26 1.81
C PRO A 696 12.05 -25.29 2.88
N SER A 697 11.68 -25.62 4.11
CA SER A 697 12.50 -25.53 5.33
C SER A 697 13.85 -26.28 5.30
N TRP A 698 14.05 -27.21 4.36
CA TRP A 698 15.32 -27.89 4.16
C TRP A 698 16.37 -27.06 3.41
N ALA A 699 15.96 -26.03 2.65
CA ALA A 699 16.86 -25.13 1.94
C ALA A 699 17.63 -24.19 2.90
N THR A 700 17.04 -23.92 4.08
CA THR A 700 17.63 -23.09 5.13
C THR A 700 18.57 -23.89 6.06
N SER A 701 18.52 -25.22 6.01
CA SER A 701 19.37 -26.11 6.83
C SER A 701 20.50 -26.73 6.00
N GLY A 702 21.69 -26.14 6.11
CA GLY A 702 22.96 -26.85 5.99
C GLY A 702 23.63 -26.88 4.61
N GLN A 703 24.54 -25.94 4.37
CA GLN A 703 25.82 -26.31 3.75
C GLN A 703 26.87 -26.41 4.85
N PRO A 704 27.45 -27.60 5.11
CA PRO A 704 28.60 -27.69 5.98
C PRO A 704 29.79 -26.99 5.32
N ASN A 705 30.39 -26.12 6.12
CA ASN A 705 31.60 -25.36 5.87
C ASN A 705 32.68 -26.18 5.11
N ARG A 706 32.83 -25.98 3.79
CA ARG A 706 34.02 -26.41 3.04
C ARG A 706 35.11 -25.34 3.20
N ALA A 707 35.66 -25.25 4.40
CA ALA A 707 36.91 -24.55 4.69
C ALA A 707 37.81 -25.47 5.52
N ALA A 708 38.31 -26.55 4.89
CA ALA A 708 39.45 -27.32 5.37
C ALA A 708 39.93 -28.29 4.27
N ALA A 709 40.68 -27.76 3.30
CA ALA A 709 41.61 -28.56 2.52
C ALA A 709 42.81 -27.66 2.20
N GLY A 710 43.91 -27.87 2.94
CA GLY A 710 45.18 -27.21 2.68
C GLY A 710 45.76 -27.59 1.31
N PRO A 711 46.74 -26.81 0.80
CA PRO A 711 47.27 -27.01 -0.53
C PRO A 711 48.19 -28.23 -0.56
N ILE A 712 47.88 -29.21 -1.40
CA ILE A 712 48.86 -30.23 -1.81
C ILE A 712 49.45 -29.77 -3.14
N SER A 713 50.69 -29.32 -3.08
CA SER A 713 51.56 -29.11 -4.24
C SER A 713 51.95 -30.47 -4.84
N MET A 714 51.72 -30.67 -6.14
CA MET A 714 52.50 -31.57 -7.00
C MET A 714 52.44 -31.08 -8.46
N GLY A 715 53.49 -30.36 -8.87
CA GLY A 715 54.38 -30.72 -9.99
C GLY A 715 53.89 -30.82 -11.44
N ALA A 716 54.58 -30.06 -12.29
CA ALA A 716 54.85 -30.25 -13.74
C ALA A 716 53.68 -30.02 -14.70
N GLY A 717 53.81 -29.32 -15.82
CA GLY A 717 54.94 -28.72 -16.54
C GLY A 717 54.54 -28.56 -18.02
N LEU A 718 55.34 -27.79 -18.77
CA LEU A 718 55.29 -27.54 -20.23
C LEU A 718 54.23 -26.52 -20.69
N ALA A 719 54.58 -25.30 -21.12
CA ALA A 719 55.40 -24.84 -22.26
C ALA A 719 54.61 -24.70 -23.58
N GLY A 720 54.69 -23.49 -24.16
CA GLY A 720 54.19 -23.10 -25.49
C GLY A 720 53.85 -21.61 -25.51
N ALA A 721 54.82 -20.70 -25.71
CA ALA A 721 55.07 -20.00 -26.99
C ALA A 721 53.79 -19.30 -27.52
N GLY A 722 53.63 -17.97 -27.56
CA GLY A 722 54.58 -16.91 -27.86
C GLY A 722 54.42 -16.50 -29.33
N VAL A 723 53.60 -15.49 -29.64
CA VAL A 723 53.72 -14.65 -30.87
C VAL A 723 53.20 -13.23 -30.57
N ALA A 724 53.97 -12.26 -31.03
CA ALA A 724 53.80 -10.81 -30.89
C ALA A 724 52.95 -10.18 -32.01
N GLY A 725 52.60 -8.89 -31.84
CA GLY A 725 52.54 -7.97 -32.99
C GLY A 725 51.49 -6.85 -32.94
N GLY A 726 51.99 -5.60 -32.94
CA GLY A 726 51.35 -4.38 -33.50
C GLY A 726 50.36 -3.65 -32.57
N GLY A 727 50.52 -2.37 -32.18
CA GLY A 727 51.07 -1.20 -32.89
C GLY A 727 49.92 -0.49 -33.64
N MET A 728 49.32 0.59 -33.13
CA MET A 728 49.51 2.01 -33.49
C MET A 728 48.39 2.76 -32.71
N ALA A 729 48.59 3.82 -31.91
CA ALA A 729 49.21 5.14 -32.10
C ALA A 729 48.41 6.13 -32.97
N GLY A 730 48.02 7.25 -32.35
CA GLY A 730 47.52 8.51 -32.96
C GLY A 730 46.27 9.03 -32.25
N GLY A 731 46.22 10.16 -31.54
CA GLY A 731 47.13 11.29 -31.40
C GLY A 731 46.39 12.62 -31.64
N GLY A 732 46.41 13.52 -30.65
CA GLY A 732 46.08 14.97 -30.77
C GLY A 732 44.81 15.41 -30.04
N MET A 733 44.84 16.08 -28.87
CA MET A 733 45.26 17.49 -28.57
C MET A 733 44.43 18.53 -29.35
N ALA A 734 43.95 19.67 -28.84
CA ALA A 734 44.00 20.36 -27.53
C ALA A 734 43.10 21.63 -27.59
N GLY A 735 42.95 22.32 -26.44
CA GLY A 735 42.61 23.75 -26.31
C GLY A 735 41.13 23.99 -25.96
N GLY A 736 40.73 24.86 -25.04
CA GLY A 736 41.36 25.96 -24.31
C GLY A 736 40.23 26.96 -23.99
N GLY A 737 40.15 27.46 -22.75
CA GLY A 737 38.91 28.04 -22.19
C GLY A 737 38.57 29.48 -22.56
N MET A 738 37.42 29.96 -22.06
CA MET A 738 37.23 31.29 -21.46
C MET A 738 35.79 31.48 -20.94
N ALA A 739 35.67 32.34 -19.94
CA ALA A 739 34.50 32.65 -19.13
C ALA A 739 33.51 33.63 -19.80
N GLY A 740 32.27 33.66 -19.30
CA GLY A 740 31.29 34.71 -19.58
C GLY A 740 29.97 34.48 -18.85
N ALA A 741 29.61 35.42 -17.97
CA ALA A 741 28.40 35.43 -17.16
C ALA A 741 27.12 35.74 -17.96
N GLY A 742 25.96 35.26 -17.48
CA GLY A 742 24.65 35.62 -18.01
C GLY A 742 23.51 34.96 -17.23
N ALA A 743 22.58 35.78 -16.75
CA ALA A 743 21.57 35.47 -15.74
C ALA A 743 20.45 34.51 -16.16
N GLY A 744 19.93 33.82 -15.13
CA GLY A 744 18.51 33.64 -14.87
C GLY A 744 17.80 32.55 -15.67
N HIS A 745 17.52 31.40 -15.07
CA HIS A 745 16.43 30.52 -15.50
C HIS A 745 15.86 29.75 -14.29
N VAL A 746 14.53 29.75 -14.22
CA VAL A 746 13.65 29.05 -13.29
C VAL A 746 13.83 27.55 -13.50
N ALA A 747 14.27 26.81 -12.49
CA ALA A 747 14.57 25.37 -12.62
C ALA A 747 13.49 24.50 -11.95
N SER A 748 12.58 24.00 -12.79
CA SER A 748 11.81 22.78 -12.54
C SER A 748 12.78 21.60 -12.44
N ALA A 749 12.84 20.96 -11.26
CA ALA A 749 13.64 19.76 -11.06
C ALA A 749 12.92 18.54 -11.63
N ARG A 750 13.36 18.11 -12.81
CA ARG A 750 13.09 16.78 -13.38
C ARG A 750 13.81 15.72 -12.54
N LEU A 751 13.06 14.68 -12.19
CA LEU A 751 13.55 13.41 -11.64
C LEU A 751 14.55 12.76 -12.61
N ALA A 752 15.82 12.68 -12.20
CA ALA A 752 16.84 11.90 -12.88
C ALA A 752 16.78 10.44 -12.38
N GLY A 753 16.58 9.51 -13.31
CA GLY A 753 16.58 8.08 -13.06
C GLY A 753 17.99 7.45 -13.05
N GLY A 754 18.02 6.20 -12.60
CA GLY A 754 18.97 5.18 -13.06
C GLY A 754 20.35 5.19 -12.41
N ALA A 755 20.48 4.56 -11.24
CA ALA A 755 21.76 4.02 -10.76
C ALA A 755 21.58 2.53 -10.41
N GLY A 756 22.39 1.68 -11.03
CA GLY A 756 22.25 0.23 -11.08
C GLY A 756 22.31 -0.47 -9.72
N PHE A 757 21.44 -1.48 -9.60
CA PHE A 757 21.34 -2.37 -8.44
C PHE A 757 22.52 -3.35 -8.38
N GLY A 758 23.37 -3.21 -7.37
CA GLY A 758 24.24 -4.30 -6.93
C GLY A 758 23.43 -5.26 -6.05
N MET A 759 23.15 -6.46 -6.56
CA MET A 759 22.52 -7.54 -5.78
C MET A 759 23.45 -7.97 -4.62
N PRO A 760 22.95 -8.12 -3.38
CA PRO A 760 23.71 -8.72 -2.29
C PRO A 760 23.95 -10.22 -2.57
N ARG A 761 25.10 -10.75 -2.16
CA ARG A 761 25.42 -12.18 -2.23
C ARG A 761 24.48 -13.00 -1.32
N PRO A 762 24.07 -14.22 -1.71
CA PRO A 762 23.20 -15.07 -0.90
C PRO A 762 24.02 -15.79 0.19
N GLY A 763 23.66 -15.58 1.45
CA GLY A 763 24.20 -16.31 2.60
C GLY A 763 23.68 -15.74 3.91
N GLN A 764 22.76 -16.46 4.56
CA GLN A 764 22.06 -16.14 5.82
C GLN A 764 21.31 -14.79 5.83
N ALA A 765 19.99 -14.85 5.65
CA ALA A 765 19.12 -13.71 5.94
C ALA A 765 19.05 -13.53 7.46
N ASP A 766 19.94 -12.69 8.02
CA ASP A 766 19.79 -12.20 9.39
C ASP A 766 18.50 -11.39 9.48
N ALA A 767 17.59 -11.81 10.36
CA ALA A 767 16.32 -11.14 10.62
C ALA A 767 16.58 -9.66 10.99
N ARG A 768 15.89 -8.73 10.31
CA ARG A 768 16.09 -7.29 10.50
C ARG A 768 15.27 -6.82 11.69
N ALA A 769 15.92 -6.73 12.85
CA ALA A 769 15.35 -6.16 14.06
C ALA A 769 15.64 -4.65 14.17
N VAL A 770 14.62 -3.86 14.52
CA VAL A 770 14.71 -2.41 14.71
C VAL A 770 14.07 -1.99 16.03
N VAL A 771 14.75 -1.08 16.74
CA VAL A 771 14.27 -0.48 18.00
C VAL A 771 13.83 0.95 17.71
N LEU A 772 12.59 1.29 18.04
CA LEU A 772 12.00 2.61 17.79
C LEU A 772 11.34 3.15 19.06
N ALA A 773 11.34 4.48 19.24
CA ALA A 773 10.47 5.08 20.24
C ALA A 773 9.01 4.78 19.89
N ALA A 774 8.16 4.48 20.88
CA ALA A 774 6.77 4.13 20.63
C ALA A 774 5.99 5.25 19.92
N ALA A 775 6.39 6.51 20.17
CA ALA A 775 5.82 7.70 19.54
C ALA A 775 6.50 8.09 18.20
N ASP A 776 7.57 7.41 17.78
CA ASP A 776 8.28 7.69 16.53
C ASP A 776 7.35 7.52 15.31
N PRO A 777 7.26 8.48 14.36
CA PRO A 777 6.46 8.34 13.14
C PRO A 777 6.80 7.12 12.28
N ALA A 778 8.00 6.53 12.42
CA ALA A 778 8.40 5.30 11.73
C ALA A 778 7.76 4.05 12.35
N ASN A 779 7.23 4.11 13.58
CA ASN A 779 6.52 3.00 14.20
C ASN A 779 5.08 2.92 13.64
N PRO A 780 4.73 1.87 12.88
CA PRO A 780 3.39 1.75 12.30
C PRO A 780 2.35 1.31 13.35
N TYR A 781 2.75 0.63 14.43
CA TYR A 781 1.85 0.09 15.43
C TYR A 781 1.32 1.15 16.41
N GLY A 782 0.03 1.03 16.72
CA GLY A 782 -0.71 2.05 17.46
C GLY A 782 -0.95 3.34 16.69
N ALA A 783 -0.68 3.34 15.37
CA ALA A 783 -0.85 4.47 14.46
C ALA A 783 -1.50 3.98 13.16
N ALA A 784 -0.70 3.75 12.11
CA ALA A 784 -1.20 3.23 10.84
C ALA A 784 -1.82 1.83 10.99
N LEU A 785 -1.25 1.01 11.88
CA LEU A 785 -1.72 -0.31 12.26
C LEU A 785 -2.25 -0.27 13.70
N PRO A 786 -3.34 -0.98 14.02
CA PRO A 786 -3.74 -1.19 15.40
C PRO A 786 -2.66 -1.98 16.17
N TRP A 787 -2.66 -1.88 17.50
CA TRP A 787 -1.85 -2.78 18.32
C TRP A 787 -2.35 -4.22 18.15
N PRO A 788 -1.47 -5.20 17.85
CA PRO A 788 -1.90 -6.57 17.65
C PRO A 788 -2.49 -7.16 18.94
N PRO A 789 -3.50 -8.05 18.84
CA PRO A 789 -4.03 -8.75 20.00
C PRO A 789 -2.90 -9.55 20.65
N ARG A 790 -2.82 -9.53 21.98
CA ARG A 790 -1.83 -10.31 22.71
C ARG A 790 -2.25 -11.79 22.74
N PRO A 791 -1.30 -12.73 22.67
CA PRO A 791 -1.57 -14.12 23.04
C PRO A 791 -2.15 -14.15 24.45
N ALA A 792 -3.26 -14.90 24.65
CA ALA A 792 -3.84 -15.05 25.99
C ALA A 792 -2.79 -15.71 26.88
N ALA A 793 -2.19 -14.93 27.79
CA ALA A 793 -1.33 -15.49 28.82
C ALA A 793 -2.18 -16.47 29.65
N ALA A 794 -1.72 -17.71 29.77
CA ALA A 794 -2.35 -18.68 30.64
C ALA A 794 -2.35 -18.15 32.08
N GLY A 795 -3.48 -17.55 32.51
CA GLY A 795 -3.73 -17.24 33.93
C GLY A 795 -4.19 -15.84 34.33
N GLU A 796 -4.73 -14.97 33.45
CA GLU A 796 -5.35 -13.72 33.93
C GLU A 796 -6.78 -13.49 33.40
N GLY A 797 -7.69 -13.23 34.34
CA GLY A 797 -9.00 -12.65 34.09
C GLY A 797 -8.90 -11.18 33.65
N GLU A 798 -9.93 -10.72 32.97
CA GLU A 798 -10.06 -9.35 32.45
C GLU A 798 -9.80 -8.31 33.55
N GLY A 799 -8.68 -7.56 33.50
CA GLY A 799 -8.62 -6.27 34.20
C GLY A 799 -7.29 -5.65 34.63
N SER A 800 -6.14 -6.33 34.70
CA SER A 800 -4.97 -5.76 35.43
C SER A 800 -3.60 -5.69 34.72
N GLY A 801 -3.52 -6.01 33.42
CA GLY A 801 -2.26 -5.91 32.64
C GLY A 801 -1.96 -4.53 32.05
N HIS A 802 -0.69 -4.11 32.09
CA HIS A 802 -0.20 -2.93 31.37
C HIS A 802 -0.50 -3.06 29.85
N ARG A 803 -0.96 -1.97 29.22
CA ARG A 803 -1.30 -1.93 27.78
C ARG A 803 -0.29 -1.10 27.00
N ALA A 804 0.04 -1.57 25.79
CA ALA A 804 0.88 -0.85 24.85
C ALA A 804 0.23 0.48 24.41
N GLY A 805 1.06 1.49 24.20
CA GLY A 805 0.61 2.80 23.75
C GLY A 805 1.78 3.69 23.33
N ARG A 806 1.49 4.68 22.48
CA ARG A 806 2.46 5.67 21.97
C ARG A 806 2.76 6.72 23.04
N LYS A 807 3.49 6.31 24.09
CA LYS A 807 3.82 7.14 25.25
C LYS A 807 5.29 7.58 25.19
N ALA A 808 5.57 8.78 25.69
CA ALA A 808 6.94 9.27 25.84
C ALA A 808 7.79 8.33 26.70
N GLY A 809 9.02 8.04 26.23
CA GLY A 809 9.97 7.14 26.89
C GLY A 809 9.64 5.65 26.78
N ALA A 810 8.56 5.25 26.08
CA ALA A 810 8.30 3.85 25.74
C ALA A 810 8.95 3.49 24.39
N VAL A 811 9.28 2.22 24.20
CA VAL A 811 10.05 1.73 23.05
C VAL A 811 9.39 0.47 22.50
N VAL A 812 9.44 0.29 21.18
CA VAL A 812 9.00 -0.92 20.49
C VAL A 812 10.17 -1.58 19.77
N VAL A 813 10.11 -2.91 19.63
CA VAL A 813 11.04 -3.69 18.82
C VAL A 813 10.26 -4.43 17.75
N ILE A 814 10.61 -4.19 16.49
CA ILE A 814 9.99 -4.79 15.31
C ILE A 814 11.02 -5.68 14.63
N VAL A 815 10.64 -6.91 14.27
CA VAL A 815 11.50 -7.88 13.57
C VAL A 815 10.80 -8.31 12.29
N ASP A 816 11.41 -8.05 11.13
CA ASP A 816 10.87 -8.38 9.80
C ASP A 816 9.39 -7.96 9.62
N GLY A 817 9.07 -6.77 10.13
CA GLY A 817 7.75 -6.18 10.07
C GLY A 817 6.73 -6.68 11.10
N GLU A 818 7.13 -7.52 12.06
CA GLU A 818 6.27 -7.95 13.18
C GLU A 818 6.65 -7.24 14.49
N LEU A 819 5.66 -6.75 15.24
CA LEU A 819 5.86 -6.23 16.60
C LEU A 819 6.19 -7.37 17.55
N VAL A 820 7.40 -7.39 18.11
CA VAL A 820 7.85 -8.46 19.01
C VAL A 820 7.85 -8.01 20.47
N LEU A 821 8.41 -6.83 20.77
CA LEU A 821 8.54 -6.32 22.15
C LEU A 821 8.01 -4.89 22.28
N TYR A 822 7.45 -4.58 23.44
CA TYR A 822 7.16 -3.23 23.91
C TYR A 822 7.76 -3.04 25.30
N VAL A 823 8.56 -2.00 25.47
CA VAL A 823 9.18 -1.61 26.73
C VAL A 823 8.51 -0.34 27.24
N GLU A 824 7.93 -0.40 28.43
CA GLU A 824 7.24 0.76 29.03
C GLU A 824 8.25 1.86 29.45
N ARG A 825 7.75 3.09 29.63
CA ARG A 825 8.53 4.20 30.18
C ARG A 825 9.26 3.78 31.47
N GLY A 826 10.57 4.02 31.51
CA GLY A 826 11.43 3.67 32.64
C GLY A 826 11.90 2.21 32.63
N GLY A 827 11.43 1.39 31.69
CA GLY A 827 12.03 0.10 31.34
C GLY A 827 11.80 -1.05 32.32
N ARG A 828 10.92 -0.86 33.32
CA ARG A 828 10.63 -1.85 34.38
C ARG A 828 9.72 -2.97 33.92
N THR A 829 8.85 -2.69 32.95
CA THR A 829 7.85 -3.62 32.43
C THR A 829 8.03 -3.80 30.94
N LEU A 830 7.96 -5.04 30.48
CA LEU A 830 8.05 -5.43 29.08
C LEU A 830 6.83 -6.27 28.68
N LEU A 831 6.33 -6.08 27.46
CA LEU A 831 5.27 -6.87 26.84
C LEU A 831 5.81 -7.55 25.57
N SER A 832 5.62 -8.86 25.44
CA SER A 832 5.96 -9.64 24.25
C SER A 832 4.71 -10.07 23.46
N TRP A 833 4.86 -10.30 22.15
CA TRP A 833 3.82 -10.85 21.27
C TRP A 833 4.21 -12.18 20.61
N SER A 834 5.42 -12.68 20.86
CA SER A 834 5.90 -13.94 20.31
C SER A 834 6.76 -14.68 21.35
N ASP A 835 6.60 -15.99 21.41
CA ASP A 835 7.44 -16.90 22.20
C ASP A 835 8.48 -17.64 21.33
N THR A 836 8.48 -17.37 20.02
CA THR A 836 9.33 -18.08 19.06
C THR A 836 10.76 -17.54 19.10
N ALA A 837 11.74 -18.43 19.32
CA ALA A 837 13.16 -18.06 19.38
C ALA A 837 13.66 -17.31 18.13
N ALA A 838 13.10 -17.60 16.95
CA ALA A 838 13.45 -16.93 15.69
C ALA A 838 13.12 -15.42 15.67
N LEU A 839 12.10 -14.98 16.42
CA LEU A 839 11.72 -13.56 16.54
C LEU A 839 12.24 -12.94 17.84
N LEU A 840 12.17 -13.68 18.95
CA LEU A 840 12.61 -13.20 20.26
C LEU A 840 14.12 -12.95 20.33
N GLY A 841 14.94 -13.84 19.77
CA GLY A 841 16.40 -13.70 19.80
C GLY A 841 16.87 -12.38 19.18
N PRO A 842 16.55 -12.11 17.89
CA PRO A 842 16.88 -10.86 17.24
C PRO A 842 16.30 -9.63 17.94
N ALA A 843 15.06 -9.71 18.45
CA ALA A 843 14.43 -8.59 19.14
C ALA A 843 15.18 -8.19 20.42
N VAL A 844 15.55 -9.18 21.23
CA VAL A 844 16.24 -8.94 22.50
C VAL A 844 17.69 -8.51 22.28
N GLU A 845 18.39 -9.05 21.26
CA GLU A 845 19.73 -8.59 20.88
C GLU A 845 19.71 -7.13 20.40
N ALA A 846 18.72 -6.76 19.57
CA ALA A 846 18.55 -5.37 19.12
C ALA A 846 18.29 -4.42 20.30
N LEU A 847 17.47 -4.84 21.27
CA LEU A 847 17.24 -4.08 22.50
C LEU A 847 18.53 -3.92 23.33
N ALA A 848 19.31 -5.00 23.47
CA ALA A 848 20.59 -4.97 24.17
C ALA A 848 21.61 -4.06 23.47
N GLN A 849 21.67 -4.10 22.13
CA GLN A 849 22.53 -3.23 21.33
C GLN A 849 22.14 -1.76 21.48
N ALA A 850 20.85 -1.43 21.52
CA ALA A 850 20.37 -0.06 21.75
C ALA A 850 20.77 0.45 23.14
N VAL A 851 20.78 -0.42 24.17
CA VAL A 851 21.30 -0.09 25.50
C VAL A 851 22.81 0.14 25.47
N ARG A 852 23.60 -0.77 24.88
CA ARG A 852 25.08 -0.67 24.78
C ARG A 852 25.53 0.55 23.97
N ALA A 853 24.76 0.94 22.95
CA ALA A 853 25.00 2.15 22.17
C ALA A 853 24.69 3.44 22.94
N GLY A 854 24.14 3.34 24.16
CA GLY A 854 23.78 4.48 25.00
C GLY A 854 22.41 5.11 24.69
N ALA A 855 21.70 4.65 23.65
CA ALA A 855 20.43 5.22 23.21
C ALA A 855 19.32 5.10 24.27
N LEU A 856 19.31 4.03 25.06
CA LEU A 856 18.32 3.79 26.12
C LEU A 856 18.89 3.99 27.55
N GLY A 857 20.18 4.30 27.68
CA GLY A 857 20.85 4.39 28.98
C GLY A 857 20.78 3.08 29.77
N ARG A 858 20.56 3.15 31.09
CA ARG A 858 20.45 1.97 31.96
C ARG A 858 19.03 1.38 31.91
N LEU A 859 18.92 0.11 31.52
CA LEU A 859 17.66 -0.63 31.50
C LEU A 859 17.59 -1.63 32.66
N THR A 860 16.48 -1.68 33.40
CA THR A 860 16.22 -2.67 34.45
C THR A 860 14.79 -3.18 34.34
N VAL A 861 14.63 -4.40 33.86
CA VAL A 861 13.34 -5.08 33.65
C VAL A 861 13.00 -5.89 34.90
N GLU A 862 11.84 -5.64 35.49
CA GLU A 862 11.36 -6.34 36.69
C GLU A 862 10.26 -7.35 36.33
N LYS A 863 9.38 -6.98 35.40
CA LYS A 863 8.26 -7.79 34.93
C LYS A 863 8.23 -7.91 33.42
N ALA A 864 7.86 -9.09 32.94
CA ALA A 864 7.56 -9.36 31.54
C ALA A 864 6.18 -10.01 31.47
N ASP A 865 5.28 -9.48 30.64
CA ASP A 865 3.96 -10.07 30.39
C ASP A 865 3.11 -10.27 31.66
N GLY A 866 3.27 -9.37 32.63
CA GLY A 866 2.57 -9.41 33.93
C GLY A 866 3.29 -10.23 35.02
N VAL A 867 4.19 -11.13 34.64
CA VAL A 867 4.94 -12.00 35.56
C VAL A 867 6.35 -11.47 35.84
N ALA A 868 7.00 -11.99 36.89
CA ALA A 868 8.40 -11.65 37.18
C ALA A 868 9.31 -12.11 36.02
N VAL A 869 10.25 -11.25 35.60
CA VAL A 869 11.11 -11.56 34.44
C VAL A 869 12.13 -12.67 34.73
N VAL A 870 12.54 -12.82 35.99
CA VAL A 870 13.50 -13.85 36.38
C VAL A 870 12.82 -15.21 36.35
N GLY A 871 13.36 -16.13 35.56
CA GLY A 871 12.80 -17.47 35.37
C GLY A 871 11.68 -17.58 34.32
N SER A 872 11.34 -16.50 33.60
CA SER A 872 10.43 -16.55 32.45
C SER A 872 11.16 -16.88 31.14
N GLY A 873 10.43 -17.34 30.11
CA GLY A 873 11.00 -17.62 28.78
C GLY A 873 11.69 -16.40 28.16
N LEU A 874 11.08 -15.21 28.30
CA LEU A 874 11.70 -13.95 27.89
C LEU A 874 12.92 -13.58 28.74
N GLY A 875 12.92 -13.92 30.03
CA GLY A 875 14.06 -13.73 30.92
C GLY A 875 15.31 -14.47 30.44
N VAL A 876 15.16 -15.71 29.99
CA VAL A 876 16.27 -16.51 29.43
C VAL A 876 16.84 -15.84 28.17
N ALA A 877 15.98 -15.32 27.29
CA ALA A 877 16.42 -14.58 26.10
C ALA A 877 17.17 -13.28 26.46
N LEU A 878 16.69 -12.54 27.47
CA LEU A 878 17.36 -11.33 27.99
C LEU A 878 18.73 -11.66 28.59
N GLU A 879 18.86 -12.73 29.36
CA GLU A 879 20.14 -13.18 29.90
C GLU A 879 21.13 -13.57 28.78
N ALA A 880 20.65 -14.27 27.75
CA ALA A 880 21.46 -14.63 26.58
C ALA A 880 22.00 -13.39 25.83
N ALA A 881 21.22 -12.30 25.78
CA ALA A 881 21.64 -11.02 25.23
C ALA A 881 22.50 -10.17 26.21
N GLY A 882 22.89 -10.72 27.37
CA GLY A 882 23.83 -10.12 28.30
C GLY A 882 23.21 -9.29 29.43
N PHE A 883 21.90 -9.39 29.67
CA PHE A 883 21.31 -8.82 30.89
C PHE A 883 21.72 -9.66 32.11
N HIS A 884 22.04 -9.00 33.22
CA HIS A 884 22.45 -9.68 34.45
C HIS A 884 21.35 -9.66 35.51
N PRO A 885 21.15 -10.77 36.25
CA PRO A 885 20.19 -10.82 37.35
C PRO A 885 20.60 -9.92 38.51
N THR A 886 19.61 -9.23 39.07
CA THR A 886 19.71 -8.41 40.27
C THR A 886 18.51 -8.70 41.17
N PRO A 887 18.55 -8.33 42.47
CA PRO A 887 17.41 -8.51 43.37
C PRO A 887 16.12 -7.81 42.91
N ARG A 888 16.20 -6.86 41.97
CA ARG A 888 15.05 -6.13 41.42
C ARG A 888 14.63 -6.60 40.02
N GLY A 889 15.30 -7.60 39.43
CA GLY A 889 15.05 -8.08 38.06
C GLY A 889 16.32 -8.15 37.20
N LEU A 890 16.18 -8.16 35.88
CA LEU A 890 17.28 -8.22 34.91
C LEU A 890 17.76 -6.82 34.52
N ARG A 891 19.08 -6.61 34.45
CA ARG A 891 19.67 -5.29 34.20
C ARG A 891 20.76 -5.32 33.13
N LEU A 892 20.76 -4.29 32.28
CA LEU A 892 21.84 -3.98 31.35
C LEU A 892 22.21 -2.49 31.46
N ARG A 893 23.49 -2.17 31.21
CA ARG A 893 24.02 -0.80 31.21
C ARG A 893 24.85 -0.58 29.94
N ALA A 894 24.81 0.65 29.44
CA ALA A 894 25.64 1.12 28.32
C ALA A 894 27.13 0.99 28.61
#